data_AF-A0A0A8X7R8-F1
#
_entry.id   AF-A0A0A8X7R8-F1
#
_cell.length_a   1.000
_cell.length_b   1.000
_cell.length_c   1.000
_cell.angle_alpha   90.00
_cell.angle_beta   90.00
_cell.angle_gamma   90.00
#
_symmetry.space_group_name_H-M   'P 1'
#
loop_
_entity.id
_entity.type
_entity.pdbx_description
1 polymer ?
#
loop_
_entity_poly.entity_id
_entity_poly.type
_entity_poly.pdbx_seq_one_letter_code
_entity_poly.pdbx_strand_id
1 'polypeptide(L)'
;MIPEMESITIATIQEKGIDSVVGWFDRHKQSFYGLGWFYLQNQQQMEELFYRSIIKVHKELPRYKRDTSFELWVTSIFIDNCRELSQAKALQSSEEIIPHKDLFKALNLLEDDEKEAMILTYGAGFSQKEAAQILRVSVGKLKELMYSGVKSVRKQLDRSTYNGCKEYQNTYIDYLEKTMERPGKIEFEMHIYNCRECQEDLAAFQDVTIMLNHAEWMNDLPVPEHLIANIKERFAEKEQHRQQKFKKLKKSALVFVSVFAIVIGIGFFTDAFANVYYTWTEEDEQLRTFLQQDLGQRVNLEAESDGVKIKIKGVVADDAQTLVFYEIEDTKGDNKYLMSYEDGLYVENEYQIMKSEAYPRYSFSDLDAEINKRDKNVFYGKVSLKPLEEDEAVIKLKITQVQELVADNNEAGMEMGFRTNGYKSGEWKFEIPATKQPSTEIVLTEQTVIEGIPIRLEKLTIAPTATILQYGIREVQLKKRIDFLNLGDLEVNGKKVKVDQYGSVFSHTQQDMDWRTYQTQFDSFFGEEPEELKIHFETAYFTFEDHKSVELDVDQPLPQTFEYAGSKISIDEIEVGQPTSVVISNHEVADRAFEALHLNIFGENEHETISTGMEQESVLVDKNGVIYDPYSDPVDYEKIEEPRHFVTVQTITLDGENVVPKRLEIYGYNSMRYLGDVMKITLK
;
A
#
# COMPACT_ATOMS: atom_id res chain seq x y z
N MET A 1 -29.09 -69.20 3.94
CA MET A 1 -27.63 -69.32 4.13
C MET A 1 -27.01 -69.49 2.75
N ILE A 2 -26.57 -68.36 2.17
CA ILE A 2 -25.85 -68.05 0.89
C ILE A 2 -25.74 -66.49 0.96
N PRO A 3 -24.58 -65.86 0.77
CA PRO A 3 -23.42 -65.96 1.68
C PRO A 3 -22.86 -64.58 2.11
N GLU A 4 -22.10 -64.57 3.20
CA GLU A 4 -21.25 -63.47 3.69
C GLU A 4 -20.13 -63.00 2.71
N MET A 5 -20.16 -63.38 1.42
CA MET A 5 -19.10 -63.07 0.45
C MET A 5 -19.14 -61.65 -0.14
N GLU A 6 -20.29 -60.95 -0.12
CA GLU A 6 -20.40 -59.59 -0.69
C GLU A 6 -19.90 -58.48 0.26
N SER A 7 -19.96 -58.69 1.58
CA SER A 7 -19.56 -57.65 2.54
C SER A 7 -18.04 -57.49 2.66
N ILE A 8 -17.29 -58.56 2.37
CA ILE A 8 -15.82 -58.61 2.46
C ILE A 8 -15.16 -57.97 1.22
N THR A 9 -15.85 -57.86 0.07
CA THR A 9 -15.27 -57.29 -1.16
C THR A 9 -15.27 -55.76 -1.20
N ILE A 10 -16.31 -55.09 -0.71
CA ILE A 10 -16.45 -53.62 -0.88
C ILE A 10 -15.38 -52.83 -0.12
N ALA A 11 -15.08 -53.20 1.13
CA ALA A 11 -14.01 -52.56 1.91
C ALA A 11 -12.64 -52.77 1.23
N THR A 12 -12.40 -53.96 0.70
CA THR A 12 -11.18 -54.31 -0.05
C THR A 12 -11.08 -53.59 -1.40
N ILE A 13 -12.21 -53.23 -2.02
CA ILE A 13 -12.24 -52.43 -3.26
C ILE A 13 -11.95 -50.95 -2.96
N GLN A 14 -12.40 -50.42 -1.83
CA GLN A 14 -12.09 -49.04 -1.43
C GLN A 14 -10.62 -48.82 -1.07
N GLU A 15 -9.95 -49.83 -0.50
CA GLU A 15 -8.57 -49.71 0.00
C GLU A 15 -7.50 -49.89 -1.08
N LYS A 16 -7.76 -50.71 -2.11
CA LYS A 16 -6.80 -51.09 -3.16
C LYS A 16 -6.99 -50.35 -4.50
N GLY A 17 -7.86 -49.33 -4.55
CA GLY A 17 -8.03 -48.46 -5.72
C GLY A 17 -8.61 -49.14 -6.96
N ILE A 18 -8.24 -48.66 -8.15
CA ILE A 18 -8.83 -49.08 -9.44
C ILE A 18 -8.58 -50.56 -9.77
N ASP A 19 -7.47 -51.13 -9.30
CA ASP A 19 -7.10 -52.54 -9.57
C ASP A 19 -8.10 -53.54 -8.99
N SER A 20 -8.71 -53.20 -7.84
CA SER A 20 -9.77 -54.04 -7.26
C SER A 20 -11.06 -54.01 -8.06
N VAL A 21 -11.39 -52.87 -8.67
CA VAL A 21 -12.54 -52.74 -9.59
C VAL A 21 -12.29 -53.56 -10.85
N VAL A 22 -11.09 -53.45 -11.43
CA VAL A 22 -10.68 -54.29 -12.57
C VAL A 22 -10.77 -55.78 -12.23
N GLY A 23 -10.29 -56.20 -11.06
CA GLY A 23 -10.37 -57.58 -10.61
C GLY A 23 -11.80 -58.07 -10.39
N TRP A 24 -12.75 -57.20 -10.02
CA TRP A 24 -14.16 -57.55 -9.95
C TRP A 24 -14.76 -57.78 -11.35
N PHE A 25 -14.48 -56.89 -12.31
CA PHE A 25 -14.92 -57.06 -13.70
C PHE A 25 -14.31 -58.30 -14.36
N ASP A 26 -13.07 -58.66 -14.06
CA ASP A 26 -12.43 -59.88 -14.59
C ASP A 26 -13.14 -61.16 -14.11
N ARG A 27 -13.60 -61.19 -12.86
CA ARG A 27 -14.38 -62.32 -12.32
C ARG A 27 -15.76 -62.47 -12.95
N HIS A 28 -16.38 -61.37 -13.36
CA HIS A 28 -17.73 -61.34 -13.94
C HIS A 28 -17.70 -61.11 -15.46
N LYS A 29 -16.53 -61.22 -16.10
CA LYS A 29 -16.35 -60.80 -17.50
C LYS A 29 -17.24 -61.55 -18.47
N GLN A 30 -17.53 -62.83 -18.23
CA GLN A 30 -18.40 -63.62 -19.10
C GLN A 30 -19.81 -63.02 -19.16
N SER A 31 -20.44 -62.79 -18.01
CA SER A 31 -21.79 -62.25 -17.90
C SER A 31 -21.88 -60.82 -18.47
N PHE A 32 -20.92 -59.95 -18.12
CA PHE A 32 -20.90 -58.57 -18.61
C PHE A 32 -20.56 -58.47 -20.10
N TYR A 33 -19.74 -59.39 -20.62
CA TYR A 33 -19.44 -59.44 -22.05
C TYR A 33 -20.67 -59.88 -22.85
N GLY A 34 -21.36 -60.94 -22.40
CA GLY A 34 -22.61 -61.38 -23.01
C GLY A 34 -23.69 -60.29 -23.00
N LEU A 35 -23.82 -59.58 -21.87
CA LEU A 35 -24.75 -58.48 -21.71
C LEU A 35 -24.43 -57.30 -22.64
N GLY A 36 -23.16 -56.88 -22.71
CA GLY A 36 -22.73 -55.78 -23.57
C GLY A 36 -22.76 -56.12 -25.08
N TRP A 37 -22.58 -57.40 -25.42
CA TRP A 37 -22.57 -57.85 -26.82
C TRP A 37 -23.89 -57.54 -27.54
N PHE A 38 -25.00 -57.58 -26.83
CA PHE A 38 -26.30 -57.21 -27.39
C PHE A 38 -26.46 -55.75 -27.79
N TYR A 39 -25.67 -54.87 -27.20
CA TYR A 39 -25.72 -53.45 -27.46
C TYR A 39 -24.76 -53.05 -28.57
N LEU A 40 -23.54 -53.60 -28.56
CA LEU A 40 -22.43 -53.05 -29.35
C LEU A 40 -21.97 -53.94 -30.51
N GLN A 41 -22.09 -55.27 -30.40
CA GLN A 41 -21.68 -56.25 -31.43
C GLN A 41 -20.30 -55.98 -32.07
N ASN A 42 -19.39 -55.35 -31.31
CA ASN A 42 -18.09 -54.89 -31.79
C ASN A 42 -17.06 -55.01 -30.67
N GLN A 43 -16.02 -55.82 -30.89
CA GLN A 43 -15.00 -56.11 -29.90
C GLN A 43 -14.24 -54.87 -29.39
N GLN A 44 -13.94 -53.90 -30.27
CA GLN A 44 -13.26 -52.66 -29.89
C GLN A 44 -14.15 -51.78 -29.00
N GLN A 45 -15.45 -51.73 -29.29
CA GLN A 45 -16.43 -51.02 -28.47
C GLN A 45 -16.67 -51.74 -27.14
N MET A 46 -16.57 -53.07 -27.10
CA MET A 46 -16.61 -53.84 -25.86
C MET A 46 -15.44 -53.49 -24.93
N GLU A 47 -14.22 -53.33 -25.45
CA GLU A 47 -13.08 -52.90 -24.64
C GLU A 47 -13.30 -51.48 -24.06
N GLU A 48 -13.82 -50.56 -24.86
CA GLU A 48 -14.16 -49.20 -24.40
C GLU A 48 -15.31 -49.20 -23.37
N LEU A 49 -16.31 -50.05 -23.53
CA LEU A 49 -17.42 -50.24 -22.58
C LEU A 49 -16.91 -50.69 -21.21
N PHE A 50 -16.06 -51.71 -21.17
CA PHE A 50 -15.44 -52.19 -19.93
C PHE A 50 -14.56 -51.11 -19.31
N TYR A 51 -13.73 -50.43 -20.12
CA TYR A 51 -12.87 -49.34 -19.65
C TYR A 51 -13.66 -48.20 -18.98
N ARG A 52 -14.72 -47.70 -19.64
CA ARG A 52 -15.58 -46.64 -19.10
C ARG A 52 -16.31 -47.07 -17.84
N SER A 53 -16.81 -48.30 -17.83
CA SER A 53 -17.53 -48.85 -16.68
C SER A 53 -16.62 -48.98 -15.46
N ILE A 54 -15.40 -49.48 -15.62
CA ILE A 54 -14.40 -49.55 -14.55
C ILE A 54 -14.07 -48.16 -14.00
N ILE A 55 -13.86 -47.15 -14.86
CA ILE A 55 -13.60 -45.77 -14.42
C ILE A 55 -14.78 -45.19 -13.65
N LYS A 56 -16.00 -45.33 -14.18
CA LYS A 56 -17.21 -44.75 -13.59
C LYS A 56 -17.51 -45.39 -12.25
N VAL A 57 -17.42 -46.72 -12.16
CA VAL A 57 -17.51 -47.46 -10.89
C VAL A 57 -16.45 -46.97 -9.91
N HIS A 58 -15.17 -46.91 -10.28
CA HIS A 58 -14.10 -46.46 -9.38
C HIS A 58 -14.33 -45.02 -8.87
N LYS A 59 -14.79 -44.12 -9.73
CA LYS A 59 -15.06 -42.72 -9.39
C LYS A 59 -16.27 -42.55 -8.46
N GLU A 60 -17.32 -43.35 -8.67
CA GLU A 60 -18.57 -43.24 -7.91
C GLU A 60 -18.61 -44.14 -6.67
N LEU A 61 -17.67 -45.10 -6.56
CA LEU A 61 -17.56 -46.03 -5.43
C LEU A 61 -17.56 -45.36 -4.04
N PRO A 62 -16.90 -44.20 -3.81
CA PRO A 62 -16.95 -43.54 -2.50
C PRO A 62 -18.35 -43.02 -2.13
N ARG A 63 -19.26 -42.87 -3.11
CA ARG A 63 -20.63 -42.36 -2.94
C ARG A 63 -21.68 -43.47 -2.94
N TYR A 64 -21.29 -44.71 -3.19
CA TYR A 64 -22.19 -45.84 -3.25
C TYR A 64 -22.84 -46.11 -1.88
N LYS A 65 -24.17 -46.22 -1.87
CA LYS A 65 -25.00 -46.51 -0.68
C LYS A 65 -25.35 -48.00 -0.68
N ARG A 66 -25.32 -48.64 0.49
CA ARG A 66 -25.63 -50.09 0.65
C ARG A 66 -27.13 -50.40 0.64
N ASP A 67 -27.92 -49.59 -0.05
CA ASP A 67 -29.37 -49.74 -0.21
C ASP A 67 -29.74 -50.71 -1.36
N THR A 68 -28.78 -51.01 -2.24
CA THR A 68 -28.91 -51.90 -3.39
C THR A 68 -27.70 -52.83 -3.41
N SER A 69 -27.76 -54.04 -3.98
CA SER A 69 -26.57 -54.91 -4.05
C SER A 69 -25.50 -54.31 -4.98
N PHE A 70 -24.24 -54.65 -4.74
CA PHE A 70 -23.13 -54.08 -5.48
C PHE A 70 -23.19 -54.47 -6.97
N GLU A 71 -23.57 -55.72 -7.24
CA GLU A 71 -23.76 -56.24 -8.59
C GLU A 71 -24.86 -55.51 -9.35
N LEU A 72 -26.01 -55.23 -8.72
CA LEU A 72 -27.10 -54.48 -9.36
C LEU A 72 -26.68 -53.04 -9.67
N TRP A 73 -25.95 -52.40 -8.75
CA TRP A 73 -25.45 -51.05 -8.96
C TRP A 73 -24.44 -50.98 -10.11
N VAL A 74 -23.46 -51.88 -10.13
CA VAL A 74 -22.47 -51.96 -11.23
C VAL A 74 -23.17 -52.28 -12.56
N THR A 75 -24.14 -53.19 -12.56
CA THR A 75 -24.94 -53.53 -13.74
C THR A 75 -25.70 -52.31 -14.26
N SER A 76 -26.27 -51.49 -13.39
CA SER A 76 -26.95 -50.24 -13.81
C SER A 76 -25.98 -49.25 -14.47
N ILE A 77 -24.76 -49.10 -13.95
CA ILE A 77 -23.71 -48.25 -14.54
C ILE A 77 -23.28 -48.81 -15.90
N PHE A 78 -23.15 -50.13 -16.00
CA PHE A 78 -22.75 -50.80 -17.23
C PHE A 78 -23.81 -50.64 -18.33
N ILE A 79 -25.10 -50.80 -18.01
CA ILE A 79 -26.23 -50.59 -18.92
C ILE A 79 -26.31 -49.13 -19.38
N ASP A 80 -26.11 -48.17 -18.47
CA ASP A 80 -26.04 -46.75 -18.85
C ASP A 80 -24.91 -46.50 -19.86
N ASN A 81 -23.72 -47.08 -19.65
CA ASN A 81 -22.61 -46.97 -20.60
C ASN A 81 -22.87 -47.71 -21.93
N CYS A 82 -23.59 -48.84 -21.91
CA CYS A 82 -24.04 -49.53 -23.11
C CYS A 82 -24.93 -48.63 -23.96
N ARG A 83 -25.92 -47.96 -23.36
CA ARG A 83 -26.82 -47.01 -24.02
C ARG A 83 -26.07 -45.81 -24.60
N GLU A 84 -25.13 -45.25 -23.85
CA GLU A 84 -24.30 -44.14 -24.32
C GLU A 84 -23.44 -44.54 -25.55
N LEU A 85 -22.88 -45.75 -25.56
CA LEU A 85 -22.05 -46.23 -26.66
C LEU A 85 -22.87 -46.71 -27.87
N SER A 86 -24.07 -47.27 -27.66
CA SER A 86 -24.95 -47.70 -28.76
C SER A 86 -25.52 -46.52 -29.56
N GLN A 87 -25.78 -45.39 -28.90
CA GLN A 87 -26.20 -44.14 -29.54
C GLN A 87 -25.13 -43.52 -30.45
N ALA A 88 -23.85 -43.88 -30.28
CA ALA A 88 -22.72 -43.36 -31.05
C ALA A 88 -22.59 -43.93 -32.49
N LYS A 89 -23.65 -44.62 -32.96
CA LYS A 89 -24.11 -44.80 -34.34
C LYS A 89 -24.03 -46.24 -34.86
N ALA A 90 -25.22 -46.72 -35.24
CA ALA A 90 -25.47 -47.82 -36.17
C ALA A 90 -24.59 -47.71 -37.42
N LEU A 91 -23.71 -48.70 -37.62
CA LEU A 91 -23.25 -49.29 -38.89
C LEU A 91 -21.90 -49.97 -38.67
N GLN A 92 -21.95 -51.27 -38.37
CA GLN A 92 -21.02 -52.32 -38.86
C GLN A 92 -21.36 -53.61 -38.11
N SER A 93 -22.26 -54.41 -38.67
CA SER A 93 -22.45 -55.79 -38.22
C SER A 93 -21.31 -56.64 -38.80
N SER A 94 -20.40 -57.09 -37.95
CA SER A 94 -19.52 -58.20 -38.30
C SER A 94 -20.36 -59.48 -38.27
N GLU A 95 -20.43 -60.22 -39.36
CA GLU A 95 -21.03 -61.56 -39.39
C GLU A 95 -20.08 -62.55 -38.71
N GLU A 96 -20.10 -62.57 -37.38
CA GLU A 96 -19.55 -63.71 -36.62
C GLU A 96 -20.67 -64.66 -36.20
N ILE A 97 -20.33 -65.95 -36.15
CA ILE A 97 -21.24 -67.07 -35.97
C ILE A 97 -21.74 -67.07 -34.52
N ILE A 98 -22.93 -66.50 -34.30
CA ILE A 98 -23.62 -66.56 -33.01
C ILE A 98 -24.48 -67.84 -32.97
N PRO A 99 -24.38 -68.68 -31.92
CA PRO A 99 -25.35 -69.74 -31.64
C PRO A 99 -26.77 -69.16 -31.53
N HIS A 100 -27.81 -69.88 -31.96
CA HIS A 100 -29.21 -69.40 -31.93
C HIS A 100 -29.48 -68.12 -32.77
N LYS A 101 -28.92 -68.06 -33.99
CA LYS A 101 -29.02 -66.94 -34.96
C LYS A 101 -30.43 -66.35 -35.13
N ASP A 102 -31.48 -67.16 -35.12
CA ASP A 102 -32.85 -66.69 -35.35
C ASP A 102 -33.46 -66.00 -34.14
N LEU A 103 -33.19 -66.49 -32.93
CA LEU A 103 -33.61 -65.85 -31.67
C LEU A 103 -32.87 -64.52 -31.46
N PHE A 104 -31.56 -64.52 -31.69
CA PHE A 104 -30.74 -63.30 -31.55
C PHE A 104 -31.16 -62.21 -32.55
N LYS A 105 -31.49 -62.60 -33.79
CA LYS A 105 -32.08 -61.69 -34.78
C LYS A 105 -33.44 -61.15 -34.32
N ALA A 106 -34.32 -62.00 -33.80
CA ALA A 106 -35.63 -61.57 -33.31
C ALA A 106 -35.50 -60.58 -32.14
N LEU A 107 -34.59 -60.82 -31.20
CA LEU A 107 -34.30 -59.93 -30.07
C LEU A 107 -33.71 -58.58 -30.49
N ASN A 108 -32.86 -58.56 -31.52
CA ASN A 108 -32.29 -57.30 -32.03
C ASN A 108 -33.30 -56.41 -32.75
N LEU A 109 -34.46 -56.93 -33.13
CA LEU A 109 -35.54 -56.19 -33.78
C LEU A 109 -36.56 -55.62 -32.78
N LEU A 110 -36.39 -55.89 -31.48
CA LEU A 110 -37.21 -55.32 -30.44
C LEU A 110 -36.88 -53.84 -30.22
N GLU A 111 -37.88 -53.09 -29.75
CA GLU A 111 -37.65 -51.75 -29.19
C GLU A 111 -36.71 -51.84 -27.99
N ASP A 112 -35.87 -50.83 -27.77
CA ASP A 112 -34.79 -50.89 -26.77
C ASP A 112 -35.31 -51.27 -25.38
N ASP A 113 -36.38 -50.65 -24.90
CA ASP A 113 -36.94 -50.95 -23.57
C ASP A 113 -37.48 -52.40 -23.45
N GLU A 114 -38.07 -52.94 -24.52
CA GLU A 114 -38.54 -54.33 -24.56
C GLU A 114 -37.36 -55.30 -24.56
N LYS A 115 -36.36 -54.98 -25.39
CA LYS A 115 -35.13 -55.74 -25.52
C LYS A 115 -34.41 -55.84 -24.19
N GLU A 116 -34.22 -54.72 -23.50
CA GLU A 116 -33.54 -54.67 -22.21
C GLU A 116 -34.28 -55.46 -21.12
N ALA A 117 -35.61 -55.33 -21.06
CA ALA A 117 -36.43 -56.06 -20.10
C ALA A 117 -36.32 -57.59 -20.30
N MET A 118 -36.31 -58.03 -21.55
CA MET A 118 -36.18 -59.45 -21.92
C MET A 118 -34.77 -59.99 -21.63
N ILE A 119 -33.74 -59.22 -21.96
CA ILE A 119 -32.34 -59.62 -21.78
C ILE A 119 -31.96 -59.69 -20.31
N LEU A 120 -32.33 -58.69 -19.50
CA LEU A 120 -31.98 -58.69 -18.08
C LEU A 120 -32.68 -59.83 -17.33
N THR A 121 -33.94 -60.11 -17.69
CA THR A 121 -34.74 -61.11 -16.97
C THR A 121 -34.43 -62.54 -17.42
N TYR A 122 -34.50 -62.82 -18.74
CA TYR A 122 -34.33 -64.17 -19.26
C TYR A 122 -32.91 -64.48 -19.72
N GLY A 123 -32.17 -63.47 -20.15
CA GLY A 123 -30.76 -63.62 -20.45
C GLY A 123 -29.93 -63.67 -19.17
N ALA A 124 -29.87 -62.55 -18.45
CA ALA A 124 -28.97 -62.36 -17.31
C ALA A 124 -29.48 -63.00 -16.03
N GLY A 125 -30.73 -63.48 -16.03
CA GLY A 125 -31.32 -64.20 -14.92
C GLY A 125 -31.66 -63.32 -13.72
N PHE A 126 -31.71 -62.00 -13.89
CA PHE A 126 -32.16 -61.10 -12.83
C PHE A 126 -33.65 -61.32 -12.55
N SER A 127 -34.04 -61.32 -11.28
CA SER A 127 -35.46 -61.35 -10.92
C SER A 127 -36.17 -60.10 -11.43
N GLN A 128 -37.48 -60.16 -11.60
CA GLN A 128 -38.27 -59.00 -12.06
C GLN A 128 -38.05 -57.74 -11.20
N LYS A 129 -37.83 -57.90 -9.89
CA LYS A 129 -37.55 -56.77 -8.99
C LYS A 129 -36.19 -56.15 -9.28
N GLU A 130 -35.18 -56.98 -9.52
CA GLU A 130 -33.81 -56.57 -9.82
C GLU A 130 -33.71 -55.93 -11.21
N ALA A 131 -34.32 -56.54 -12.23
CA ALA A 131 -34.38 -55.98 -13.57
C ALA A 131 -35.12 -54.62 -13.59
N ALA A 132 -36.25 -54.51 -12.89
CA ALA A 132 -36.98 -53.24 -12.76
C ALA A 132 -36.13 -52.16 -12.07
N GLN A 133 -35.34 -52.53 -11.06
CA GLN A 133 -34.43 -51.63 -10.37
C GLN A 133 -33.28 -51.16 -11.25
N ILE A 134 -32.66 -52.08 -12.02
CA ILE A 134 -31.60 -51.75 -12.99
C ILE A 134 -32.14 -50.77 -14.04
N LEU A 135 -33.32 -51.03 -14.58
CA LEU A 135 -33.96 -50.20 -15.62
C LEU A 135 -34.64 -48.94 -15.09
N ARG A 136 -34.74 -48.78 -13.77
CA ARG A 136 -35.42 -47.65 -13.09
C ARG A 136 -36.91 -47.53 -13.48
N VAL A 137 -37.60 -48.66 -13.62
CA VAL A 137 -39.05 -48.76 -13.93
C VAL A 137 -39.81 -49.49 -12.82
N SER A 138 -41.15 -49.42 -12.82
CA SER A 138 -41.97 -50.23 -11.91
C SER A 138 -42.00 -51.70 -12.36
N VAL A 139 -42.17 -52.65 -11.42
CA VAL A 139 -42.32 -54.08 -11.76
C VAL A 139 -43.50 -54.30 -12.72
N GLY A 140 -44.60 -53.54 -12.56
CA GLY A 140 -45.72 -53.58 -13.51
C GLY A 140 -45.32 -53.15 -14.91
N LYS A 141 -44.52 -52.08 -15.04
CA LYS A 141 -44.01 -51.61 -16.33
C LYS A 141 -43.05 -52.61 -16.98
N LEU A 142 -42.20 -53.26 -16.16
CA LEU A 142 -41.32 -54.33 -16.64
C LEU A 142 -42.14 -55.49 -17.23
N LYS A 143 -43.21 -55.93 -16.55
CA LYS A 143 -44.11 -56.99 -17.06
C LYS A 143 -44.77 -56.62 -18.37
N GLU A 144 -45.21 -55.37 -18.53
CA GLU A 144 -45.75 -54.89 -19.81
C GLU A 144 -44.71 -54.96 -20.93
N LEU A 145 -43.47 -54.52 -20.67
CA LEU A 145 -42.36 -54.56 -21.63
C LEU A 145 -41.99 -56.00 -22.00
N MET A 146 -41.92 -56.90 -21.02
CA MET A 146 -41.69 -58.32 -21.25
C MET A 146 -42.82 -58.95 -22.07
N TYR A 147 -44.08 -58.60 -21.77
CA TYR A 147 -45.21 -59.13 -22.51
C TYR A 147 -45.20 -58.68 -23.98
N SER A 148 -44.95 -57.39 -24.20
CA SER A 148 -44.80 -56.82 -25.54
C SER A 148 -43.60 -57.41 -26.28
N GLY A 149 -42.46 -57.57 -25.61
CA GLY A 149 -41.25 -58.18 -26.16
C GLY A 149 -41.46 -59.63 -26.61
N VAL A 150 -42.10 -60.47 -25.77
CA VAL A 150 -42.46 -61.85 -26.15
C VAL A 150 -43.38 -61.87 -27.37
N LYS A 151 -44.38 -61.00 -27.40
CA LYS A 151 -45.30 -60.87 -28.54
C LYS A 151 -44.58 -60.46 -29.83
N SER A 152 -43.64 -59.52 -29.74
CA SER A 152 -42.80 -59.07 -30.85
C SER A 152 -41.88 -60.18 -31.35
N VAL A 153 -41.22 -60.92 -30.46
CA VAL A 153 -40.37 -62.09 -30.83
C VAL A 153 -41.22 -63.16 -31.52
N ARG A 154 -42.39 -63.50 -30.97
CA ARG A 154 -43.31 -64.48 -31.57
C ARG A 154 -43.73 -64.09 -32.99
N LYS A 155 -44.06 -62.81 -33.20
CA LYS A 155 -44.43 -62.28 -34.53
C LYS A 155 -43.33 -62.52 -35.57
N GLN A 156 -42.06 -62.47 -35.15
CA GLN A 156 -40.91 -62.72 -36.02
C GLN A 156 -40.67 -64.21 -36.26
N LEU A 157 -40.81 -65.06 -35.24
CA LEU A 157 -40.46 -66.48 -35.31
C LEU A 157 -41.57 -67.38 -35.88
N ASP A 158 -42.83 -67.17 -35.49
CA ASP A 158 -43.93 -68.13 -35.73
C ASP A 158 -45.16 -67.49 -36.42
N ARG A 159 -45.17 -66.16 -36.59
CA ARG A 159 -46.26 -65.37 -37.24
C ARG A 159 -47.66 -65.56 -36.64
N SER A 160 -47.78 -66.18 -35.46
CA SER A 160 -49.04 -66.38 -34.74
C SER A 160 -49.57 -65.07 -34.12
N THR A 161 -50.89 -64.84 -34.19
CA THR A 161 -51.55 -63.55 -33.86
C THR A 161 -52.49 -63.60 -32.65
N TYR A 162 -52.38 -64.62 -31.80
CA TYR A 162 -53.17 -64.68 -30.56
C TYR A 162 -52.83 -63.48 -29.66
N ASN A 163 -53.82 -62.89 -28.99
CA ASN A 163 -53.58 -61.72 -28.13
C ASN A 163 -54.14 -61.88 -26.72
N GLY A 164 -54.85 -62.99 -26.46
CA GLY A 164 -55.55 -63.23 -25.19
C GLY A 164 -56.51 -62.09 -24.80
N CYS A 165 -57.06 -62.19 -23.60
CA CYS A 165 -57.84 -61.14 -22.96
C CYS A 165 -56.90 -60.16 -22.25
N LYS A 166 -57.07 -58.85 -22.53
CA LYS A 166 -56.20 -57.78 -22.01
C LYS A 166 -56.02 -57.79 -20.49
N GLU A 167 -57.05 -58.16 -19.75
CA GLU A 167 -57.05 -58.21 -18.29
C GLU A 167 -56.10 -59.27 -17.70
N TYR A 168 -55.77 -60.32 -18.47
CA TYR A 168 -54.90 -61.43 -18.03
C TYR A 168 -53.50 -61.40 -18.64
N GLN A 169 -53.19 -60.48 -19.56
CA GLN A 169 -51.86 -60.43 -20.20
C GLN A 169 -50.72 -60.28 -19.18
N ASN A 170 -50.93 -59.45 -18.16
CA ASN A 170 -49.96 -59.21 -17.09
C ASN A 170 -49.86 -60.37 -16.07
N THR A 171 -50.78 -61.33 -16.11
CA THR A 171 -50.80 -62.48 -15.19
C THR A 171 -49.99 -63.66 -15.72
N TYR A 172 -49.62 -63.65 -17.00
CA TYR A 172 -48.92 -64.77 -17.66
C TYR A 172 -47.55 -65.03 -17.03
N ILE A 173 -46.78 -63.96 -16.82
CA ILE A 173 -45.43 -64.04 -16.25
C ILE A 173 -45.50 -64.59 -14.81
N ASP A 174 -46.42 -64.06 -13.98
CA ASP A 174 -46.58 -64.53 -12.60
C ASP A 174 -47.05 -65.98 -12.51
N TYR A 175 -47.85 -66.42 -13.49
CA TYR A 175 -48.32 -67.79 -13.58
C TYR A 175 -47.19 -68.76 -13.97
N LEU A 176 -46.41 -68.42 -15.01
CA LEU A 176 -45.31 -69.26 -15.51
C LEU A 176 -44.15 -69.34 -14.51
N GLU A 177 -43.85 -68.25 -13.81
CA GLU A 177 -42.81 -68.20 -12.76
C GLU A 177 -43.30 -68.74 -11.40
N LYS A 178 -44.58 -69.11 -11.29
CA LYS A 178 -45.21 -69.62 -10.06
C LYS A 178 -45.15 -68.64 -8.89
N THR A 179 -45.23 -67.34 -9.16
CA THR A 179 -45.22 -66.25 -8.17
C THR A 179 -46.62 -65.71 -7.84
N MET A 180 -47.64 -66.20 -8.53
CA MET A 180 -49.04 -65.80 -8.35
C MET A 180 -49.66 -66.35 -7.05
N GLU A 181 -50.37 -65.49 -6.32
CA GLU A 181 -51.13 -65.87 -5.12
C GLU A 181 -52.29 -66.83 -5.43
N ARG A 182 -52.58 -67.73 -4.49
CA ARG A 182 -53.53 -68.84 -4.70
C ARG A 182 -54.91 -68.41 -5.21
N PRO A 183 -55.57 -67.34 -4.69
CA PRO A 183 -56.87 -66.91 -5.21
C PRO A 183 -56.82 -66.46 -6.67
N GLY A 184 -55.83 -65.64 -7.05
CA GLY A 184 -55.67 -65.16 -8.42
C GLY A 184 -55.29 -66.27 -9.39
N LYS A 185 -54.53 -67.27 -8.92
CA LYS A 185 -54.21 -68.46 -9.72
C LYS A 185 -55.44 -69.28 -10.09
N ILE A 186 -56.33 -69.52 -9.13
CA ILE A 186 -57.58 -70.26 -9.38
C ILE A 186 -58.46 -69.50 -10.37
N GLU A 187 -58.59 -68.18 -10.20
CA GLU A 187 -59.33 -67.32 -11.13
C GLU A 187 -58.79 -67.40 -12.57
N PHE A 188 -57.47 -67.30 -12.72
CA PHE A 188 -56.81 -67.37 -14.02
C PHE A 188 -56.92 -68.76 -14.66
N GLU A 189 -56.78 -69.85 -13.90
CA GLU A 189 -56.94 -71.22 -14.39
C GLU A 189 -58.38 -71.50 -14.85
N MET A 190 -59.38 -70.99 -14.13
CA MET A 190 -60.79 -71.05 -14.57
C MET A 190 -61.00 -70.30 -15.89
N HIS A 191 -60.35 -69.15 -16.08
CA HIS A 191 -60.43 -68.41 -17.33
C HIS A 191 -59.77 -69.16 -18.49
N ILE A 192 -58.53 -69.66 -18.32
CA ILE A 192 -57.81 -70.40 -19.36
C ILE A 192 -58.58 -71.65 -19.80
N TYR A 193 -59.21 -72.37 -18.87
CA TYR A 193 -60.02 -73.54 -19.19
C TYR A 193 -61.18 -73.20 -20.15
N ASN A 194 -61.70 -71.98 -20.09
CA ASN A 194 -62.86 -71.53 -20.86
C ASN A 194 -62.53 -70.58 -22.03
N CYS A 195 -61.28 -70.10 -22.14
CA CYS A 195 -60.86 -69.13 -23.14
C CYS A 195 -59.72 -69.68 -24.01
N ARG A 196 -60.08 -70.19 -25.19
CA ARG A 196 -59.10 -70.73 -26.16
C ARG A 196 -58.06 -69.69 -26.56
N GLU A 197 -58.43 -68.42 -26.73
CA GLU A 197 -57.46 -67.39 -27.11
C GLU A 197 -56.40 -67.17 -26.03
N CYS A 198 -56.76 -67.17 -24.74
CA CYS A 198 -55.78 -67.07 -23.64
C CYS A 198 -54.95 -68.34 -23.47
N GLN A 199 -55.53 -69.52 -23.77
CA GLN A 199 -54.79 -70.78 -23.73
C GLN A 199 -53.68 -70.81 -24.78
N GLU A 200 -53.99 -70.44 -26.03
CA GLU A 200 -53.02 -70.41 -27.13
C GLU A 200 -52.01 -69.26 -26.94
N ASP A 201 -52.45 -68.09 -26.44
CA ASP A 201 -51.55 -66.96 -26.15
C ASP A 201 -50.57 -67.30 -25.02
N LEU A 202 -51.02 -67.94 -23.93
CA LEU A 202 -50.15 -68.38 -22.84
C LEU A 202 -49.18 -69.49 -23.29
N ALA A 203 -49.63 -70.47 -24.09
CA ALA A 203 -48.76 -71.51 -24.61
C ALA A 203 -47.65 -70.93 -25.49
N ALA A 204 -48.00 -70.03 -26.41
CA ALA A 204 -47.02 -69.35 -27.24
C ALA A 204 -46.08 -68.45 -26.42
N PHE A 205 -46.57 -67.82 -25.35
CA PHE A 205 -45.74 -67.07 -24.41
C PHE A 205 -44.72 -67.97 -23.70
N GLN A 206 -45.17 -69.14 -23.26
CA GLN A 206 -44.34 -70.15 -22.62
C GLN A 206 -43.25 -70.67 -23.56
N ASP A 207 -43.55 -70.92 -24.84
CA ASP A 207 -42.58 -71.39 -25.83
C ASP A 207 -41.43 -70.39 -26.03
N VAL A 208 -41.74 -69.10 -26.18
CA VAL A 208 -40.73 -68.04 -26.31
C VAL A 208 -39.91 -67.92 -25.01
N THR A 209 -40.54 -68.02 -23.86
CA THR A 209 -39.87 -67.93 -22.56
C THR A 209 -38.93 -69.11 -22.33
N ILE A 210 -39.34 -70.33 -22.70
CA ILE A 210 -38.50 -71.53 -22.68
C ILE A 210 -37.30 -71.36 -23.60
N MET A 211 -37.52 -70.86 -24.82
CA MET A 211 -36.45 -70.63 -25.79
C MET A 211 -35.42 -69.63 -25.28
N LEU A 212 -35.85 -68.58 -24.59
CA LEU A 212 -34.96 -67.57 -24.00
C LEU A 212 -34.20 -68.09 -22.78
N ASN A 213 -34.86 -68.85 -21.90
CA ASN A 213 -34.25 -69.40 -20.68
C ASN A 213 -33.29 -70.56 -20.95
N HIS A 214 -33.50 -71.35 -22.01
CA HIS A 214 -32.64 -72.51 -22.34
C HIS A 214 -31.48 -72.14 -23.26
N ALA A 215 -31.53 -70.99 -23.89
CA ALA A 215 -30.44 -70.56 -24.74
C ALA A 215 -29.33 -70.04 -23.79
N GLU A 216 -28.26 -70.82 -23.62
CA GLU A 216 -27.04 -70.43 -22.88
C GLU A 216 -26.22 -69.36 -23.64
N TRP A 217 -26.88 -68.58 -24.48
CA TRP A 217 -26.28 -67.74 -25.51
C TRP A 217 -25.41 -66.60 -24.96
N MET A 218 -25.49 -66.24 -23.67
CA MET A 218 -24.48 -65.37 -23.02
C MET A 218 -23.25 -66.10 -22.52
N ASN A 219 -23.43 -67.33 -22.05
CA ASN A 219 -22.33 -68.13 -21.52
C ASN A 219 -21.49 -68.73 -22.66
N ASP A 220 -22.07 -68.87 -23.85
CA ASP A 220 -21.42 -69.42 -25.03
C ASP A 220 -20.64 -68.39 -25.88
N LEU A 221 -20.73 -67.08 -25.56
CA LEU A 221 -20.01 -66.06 -26.31
C LEU A 221 -18.50 -66.10 -26.00
N PRO A 222 -17.61 -66.18 -27.00
CA PRO A 222 -16.18 -66.19 -26.77
C PRO A 222 -15.70 -64.81 -26.29
N VAL A 223 -15.24 -64.73 -25.04
CA VAL A 223 -14.61 -63.53 -24.49
C VAL A 223 -13.13 -63.48 -24.91
N PRO A 224 -12.65 -62.39 -25.55
CA PRO A 224 -11.25 -62.27 -25.91
C PRO A 224 -10.32 -62.37 -24.69
N GLU A 225 -9.30 -63.23 -24.77
CA GLU A 225 -8.37 -63.49 -23.64
C GLU A 225 -7.67 -62.22 -23.13
N HIS A 226 -7.37 -61.28 -24.02
CA HIS A 226 -6.61 -60.07 -23.70
C HIS A 226 -7.48 -58.86 -23.30
N LEU A 227 -8.82 -58.97 -23.25
CA LEU A 227 -9.73 -57.85 -23.00
C LEU A 227 -9.36 -57.06 -21.73
N ILE A 228 -9.23 -57.75 -20.60
CA ILE A 228 -8.89 -57.12 -19.31
C ILE A 228 -7.40 -56.70 -19.26
N ALA A 229 -6.53 -57.41 -19.99
CA ALA A 229 -5.10 -57.09 -20.04
C ALA A 229 -4.85 -55.75 -20.75
N ASN A 230 -5.47 -55.52 -21.90
CA ASN A 230 -5.40 -54.26 -22.66
C ASN A 230 -5.88 -53.08 -21.80
N ILE A 231 -6.97 -53.28 -21.06
CA ILE A 231 -7.52 -52.27 -20.14
C ILE A 231 -6.52 -51.91 -19.03
N LYS A 232 -5.85 -52.91 -18.44
CA LYS A 232 -4.81 -52.70 -17.41
C LYS A 232 -3.62 -51.91 -17.97
N GLU A 233 -3.15 -52.23 -19.17
CA GLU A 233 -2.07 -51.52 -19.85
C GLU A 233 -2.42 -50.04 -20.08
N ARG A 234 -3.64 -49.77 -20.56
CA ARG A 234 -4.15 -48.41 -20.79
C ARG A 234 -4.22 -47.57 -19.51
N PHE A 235 -4.46 -48.19 -18.34
CA PHE A 235 -4.37 -47.50 -17.05
C PHE A 235 -2.93 -47.19 -16.65
N ALA A 236 -2.00 -48.11 -16.86
CA ALA A 236 -0.58 -47.93 -16.54
C ALA A 236 0.06 -46.79 -17.36
N GLU A 237 -0.22 -46.70 -18.67
CA GLU A 237 0.29 -45.64 -19.53
C GLU A 237 -0.16 -44.24 -19.08
N LYS A 238 -1.43 -44.09 -18.71
CA LYS A 238 -1.98 -42.81 -18.23
C LYS A 238 -1.33 -42.35 -16.93
N GLU A 239 -1.02 -43.26 -16.01
CA GLU A 239 -0.37 -42.93 -14.75
C GLU A 239 1.08 -42.49 -14.95
N GLN A 240 1.83 -43.14 -15.85
CA GLN A 240 3.19 -42.72 -16.20
C GLN A 240 3.23 -41.31 -16.81
N HIS A 241 2.30 -41.01 -17.72
CA HIS A 241 2.19 -39.67 -18.32
C HIS A 241 1.87 -38.59 -17.28
N ARG A 242 1.04 -38.90 -16.28
CA ARG A 242 0.70 -37.99 -15.17
C ARG A 242 1.93 -37.70 -14.31
N GLN A 243 2.71 -38.70 -13.94
CA GLN A 243 3.91 -38.54 -13.12
C GLN A 243 4.99 -37.72 -13.82
N GLN A 244 5.16 -37.88 -15.14
CA GLN A 244 6.10 -37.05 -15.93
C GLN A 244 5.70 -35.57 -15.96
N LYS A 245 4.40 -35.24 -16.11
CA LYS A 245 3.90 -33.85 -16.03
C LYS A 245 4.13 -33.23 -14.66
N PHE A 246 3.85 -33.96 -13.58
CA PHE A 246 4.08 -33.47 -12.22
C PHE A 246 5.56 -33.22 -11.90
N LYS A 247 6.49 -34.05 -12.43
CA LYS A 247 7.93 -33.81 -12.29
C LYS A 247 8.40 -32.52 -13.00
N LYS A 248 7.83 -32.18 -14.18
CA LYS A 248 8.14 -30.93 -14.89
C LYS A 248 7.62 -29.69 -14.13
N LEU A 249 6.40 -29.75 -13.59
CA LEU A 249 5.81 -28.66 -12.79
C LEU A 249 6.61 -28.37 -11.51
N LYS A 250 7.07 -29.41 -10.79
CA LYS A 250 7.93 -29.22 -9.60
C LYS A 250 9.26 -28.55 -9.92
N LYS A 251 9.89 -28.88 -11.06
CA LYS A 251 11.13 -28.22 -11.50
C LYS A 251 10.92 -26.75 -11.84
N SER A 252 9.81 -26.40 -12.49
CA SER A 252 9.46 -25.00 -12.79
C SER A 252 9.21 -24.19 -11.52
N ALA A 253 8.42 -24.73 -10.58
CA ALA A 253 8.13 -24.06 -9.31
C ALA A 253 9.38 -23.76 -8.48
N LEU A 254 10.38 -24.65 -8.48
CA LEU A 254 11.66 -24.44 -7.80
C LEU A 254 12.45 -23.25 -8.36
N VAL A 255 12.42 -23.04 -9.68
CA VAL A 255 13.06 -21.89 -10.32
C VAL A 255 12.33 -20.60 -9.93
N PHE A 256 11.00 -20.59 -9.95
CA PHE A 256 10.21 -19.42 -9.55
C PHE A 256 10.45 -19.02 -8.09
N VAL A 257 10.46 -19.99 -7.16
CA VAL A 257 10.74 -19.73 -5.74
C VAL A 257 12.15 -19.16 -5.55
N SER A 258 13.14 -19.68 -6.28
CA SER A 258 14.52 -19.19 -6.20
C SER A 258 14.65 -17.75 -6.72
N VAL A 259 13.99 -17.41 -7.82
CA VAL A 259 13.97 -16.04 -8.36
C VAL A 259 13.26 -15.09 -7.40
N PHE A 260 12.12 -15.48 -6.84
CA PHE A 260 11.39 -14.66 -5.88
C PHE A 260 12.20 -14.44 -4.59
N ALA A 261 12.90 -15.47 -4.10
CA ALA A 261 13.79 -15.35 -2.97
C ALA A 261 14.98 -14.41 -3.24
N ILE A 262 15.52 -14.40 -4.47
CA ILE A 262 16.56 -13.45 -4.87
C ILE A 262 16.01 -12.02 -4.96
N VAL A 263 14.81 -11.81 -5.52
CA VAL A 263 14.18 -10.48 -5.60
C VAL A 263 13.85 -9.94 -4.21
N ILE A 264 13.32 -10.79 -3.32
CA ILE A 264 13.07 -10.43 -1.91
C ILE A 264 14.41 -10.20 -1.17
N GLY A 265 15.43 -11.01 -1.45
CA GLY A 265 16.76 -10.80 -0.89
C GLY A 265 17.34 -9.45 -1.32
N ILE A 266 17.34 -9.13 -2.62
CA ILE A 266 17.85 -7.87 -3.16
C ILE A 266 17.09 -6.69 -2.54
N GLY A 267 15.76 -6.71 -2.53
CA GLY A 267 14.99 -5.60 -1.96
C GLY A 267 15.18 -5.41 -0.46
N PHE A 268 15.51 -6.47 0.29
CA PHE A 268 15.82 -6.40 1.72
C PHE A 268 17.24 -5.85 1.99
N PHE A 269 18.20 -6.12 1.10
CA PHE A 269 19.58 -5.65 1.25
C PHE A 269 19.85 -4.27 0.64
N THR A 270 18.97 -3.76 -0.22
CA THR A 270 19.17 -2.47 -0.91
C THR A 270 18.15 -1.40 -0.53
N ASP A 271 17.39 -1.57 0.56
CA ASP A 271 16.28 -0.69 1.00
C ASP A 271 15.22 -0.37 -0.07
N ALA A 272 15.20 -1.13 -1.17
CA ALA A 272 14.29 -0.88 -2.29
C ALA A 272 12.82 -1.12 -1.89
N PHE A 273 12.57 -1.96 -0.88
CA PHE A 273 11.23 -2.14 -0.33
C PHE A 273 10.72 -0.92 0.44
N ALA A 274 11.58 -0.26 1.22
CA ALA A 274 11.21 0.99 1.90
C ALA A 274 10.86 2.06 0.87
N ASN A 275 11.69 2.19 -0.18
CA ASN A 275 11.45 3.13 -1.27
C ASN A 275 10.07 2.92 -1.94
N VAL A 276 9.76 1.69 -2.37
CA VAL A 276 8.47 1.36 -3.00
C VAL A 276 7.30 1.51 -2.02
N TYR A 277 7.47 1.07 -0.77
CA TYR A 277 6.42 1.12 0.24
C TYR A 277 6.02 2.57 0.58
N TYR A 278 6.99 3.47 0.80
CA TYR A 278 6.69 4.87 1.12
C TYR A 278 6.24 5.67 -0.09
N THR A 279 6.66 5.31 -1.31
CA THR A 279 6.09 5.88 -2.55
C THR A 279 4.58 5.66 -2.65
N TRP A 280 4.07 4.55 -2.11
CA TRP A 280 2.64 4.22 -2.14
C TRP A 280 1.88 4.60 -0.87
N THR A 281 2.56 4.80 0.26
CA THR A 281 1.90 4.96 1.56
C THR A 281 2.13 6.32 2.23
N GLU A 282 3.02 7.16 1.71
CA GLU A 282 3.27 8.51 2.20
C GLU A 282 3.11 9.56 1.10
N GLU A 283 2.17 10.48 1.32
CA GLU A 283 1.81 11.51 0.33
C GLU A 283 2.69 12.76 0.47
N ASP A 284 3.10 13.09 1.70
CA ASP A 284 4.02 14.19 1.97
C ASP A 284 5.40 13.86 1.38
N GLU A 285 5.81 14.63 0.38
CA GLU A 285 7.07 14.41 -0.34
C GLU A 285 8.31 14.64 0.53
N GLN A 286 8.24 15.59 1.47
CA GLN A 286 9.35 15.89 2.36
C GLN A 286 9.54 14.74 3.36
N LEU A 287 8.47 14.32 4.04
CA LEU A 287 8.53 13.18 4.96
C LEU A 287 8.92 11.90 4.21
N ARG A 288 8.33 11.66 3.03
CA ARG A 288 8.65 10.49 2.20
C ARG A 288 10.14 10.41 1.90
N THR A 289 10.78 11.52 1.57
CA THR A 289 12.23 11.53 1.26
C THR A 289 13.06 11.02 2.44
N PHE A 290 12.75 11.45 3.67
CA PHE A 290 13.42 10.94 4.87
C PHE A 290 13.13 9.46 5.13
N LEU A 291 11.87 9.03 5.01
CA LEU A 291 11.48 7.63 5.25
C LEU A 291 12.09 6.67 4.22
N GLN A 292 12.25 7.09 2.96
CA GLN A 292 12.88 6.27 1.92
C GLN A 292 14.38 6.06 2.12
N GLN A 293 15.02 6.95 2.87
CA GLN A 293 16.44 6.88 3.23
C GLN A 293 16.67 6.31 4.63
N ASP A 294 15.61 5.82 5.30
CA ASP A 294 15.65 5.33 6.70
C ASP A 294 16.10 6.39 7.73
N LEU A 295 15.92 7.67 7.41
CA LEU A 295 16.30 8.80 8.25
C LEU A 295 15.17 9.28 9.16
N GLY A 296 13.97 8.73 9.02
CA GLY A 296 12.79 9.16 9.77
C GLY A 296 11.98 7.99 10.32
N GLN A 297 11.16 8.29 11.33
CA GLN A 297 10.22 7.34 11.91
C GLN A 297 8.81 7.74 11.55
N ARG A 298 8.08 6.83 10.90
CA ARG A 298 6.65 7.02 10.69
C ARG A 298 5.91 6.83 12.01
N VAL A 299 5.13 7.82 12.38
CA VAL A 299 4.20 7.75 13.51
C VAL A 299 2.79 7.96 12.97
N ASN A 300 1.80 7.30 13.54
CA ASN A 300 0.41 7.43 13.07
C ASN A 300 -0.49 7.69 14.27
N LEU A 301 -0.21 8.82 14.93
CA LEU A 301 -0.90 9.26 16.13
C LEU A 301 -1.93 10.31 15.72
N GLU A 302 -3.13 10.23 16.27
CA GLU A 302 -4.22 11.15 15.96
C GLU A 302 -4.92 11.60 17.24
N ALA A 303 -5.34 12.86 17.25
CA ALA A 303 -6.18 13.43 18.30
C ALA A 303 -7.14 14.44 17.68
N GLU A 304 -8.34 14.56 18.23
CA GLU A 304 -9.35 15.51 17.76
C GLU A 304 -9.87 16.34 18.93
N SER A 305 -9.98 17.64 18.71
CA SER A 305 -10.49 18.60 19.69
C SER A 305 -11.21 19.73 18.97
N ASP A 306 -12.39 20.11 19.47
CA ASP A 306 -13.24 21.17 18.91
C ASP A 306 -13.46 21.16 17.37
N GLY A 307 -13.53 19.97 16.77
CA GLY A 307 -13.73 19.82 15.32
C GLY A 307 -12.48 20.03 14.47
N VAL A 308 -11.30 19.98 15.08
CA VAL A 308 -10.03 19.93 14.37
C VAL A 308 -9.29 18.65 14.78
N LYS A 309 -8.95 17.85 13.78
CA LYS A 309 -8.17 16.62 13.95
C LYS A 309 -6.72 16.89 13.57
N ILE A 310 -5.81 16.58 14.48
CA ILE A 310 -4.37 16.65 14.25
C ILE A 310 -3.84 15.23 14.21
N LYS A 311 -3.06 14.95 13.17
CA LYS A 311 -2.38 13.67 12.98
C LYS A 311 -0.89 13.90 12.85
N ILE A 312 -0.11 13.26 13.72
CA ILE A 312 1.35 13.24 13.60
C ILE A 312 1.70 12.06 12.69
N LYS A 313 2.41 12.35 11.60
CA LYS A 313 2.71 11.44 10.48
C LYS A 313 4.11 10.86 10.56
N GLY A 314 5.05 11.64 11.07
CA GLY A 314 6.45 11.23 11.16
C GLY A 314 7.28 12.15 12.03
N VAL A 315 8.42 11.64 12.47
CA VAL A 315 9.45 12.40 13.17
C VAL A 315 10.81 12.09 12.58
N VAL A 316 11.63 13.12 12.43
CA VAL A 316 13.04 13.02 12.00
C VAL A 316 13.85 13.80 13.03
N ALA A 317 14.71 13.11 13.78
CA ALA A 317 15.54 13.73 14.81
C ALA A 317 17.01 13.55 14.46
N ASP A 318 17.82 14.59 14.64
CA ASP A 318 19.28 14.55 14.51
C ASP A 318 19.94 15.55 15.48
N ASP A 319 21.25 15.79 15.34
CA ASP A 319 21.95 16.74 16.21
C ASP A 319 21.66 18.21 15.90
N ALA A 320 21.00 18.51 14.77
CA ALA A 320 20.61 19.86 14.39
C ALA A 320 19.23 20.22 14.95
N GLN A 321 18.25 19.34 14.78
CA GLN A 321 16.84 19.59 15.16
C GLN A 321 16.01 18.30 15.21
N THR A 322 14.79 18.44 15.70
CA THR A 322 13.76 17.39 15.63
C THR A 322 12.57 17.89 14.81
N LEU A 323 12.42 17.41 13.58
CA LEU A 323 11.29 17.73 12.71
C LEU A 323 10.11 16.80 13.02
N VAL A 324 8.95 17.39 13.29
CA VAL A 324 7.69 16.67 13.45
C VAL A 324 6.76 17.01 12.28
N PHE A 325 6.41 16.00 11.50
CA PHE A 325 5.52 16.10 10.35
C PHE A 325 4.09 15.79 10.76
N TYR A 326 3.15 16.60 10.30
CA TYR A 326 1.77 16.55 10.73
C TYR A 326 0.78 16.84 9.60
N GLU A 327 -0.46 16.47 9.85
CA GLU A 327 -1.62 16.72 9.01
C GLU A 327 -2.74 17.26 9.92
N ILE A 328 -3.34 18.38 9.56
CA ILE A 328 -4.46 18.99 10.29
C ILE A 328 -5.68 19.05 9.39
N GLU A 329 -6.79 18.49 9.86
CA GLU A 329 -8.09 18.43 9.18
C GLU A 329 -9.12 19.24 9.98
N ASP A 330 -9.76 20.22 9.36
CA ASP A 330 -11.02 20.80 9.85
C ASP A 330 -12.16 19.82 9.54
N THR A 331 -12.73 19.21 10.59
CA THR A 331 -13.81 18.21 10.44
C THR A 331 -15.19 18.83 10.33
N LYS A 332 -15.30 20.15 10.55
CA LYS A 332 -16.59 20.89 10.57
C LYS A 332 -16.69 22.00 9.53
N GLY A 333 -15.58 22.40 8.91
CA GLY A 333 -15.50 23.49 7.95
C GLY A 333 -14.46 23.25 6.86
N ASP A 334 -14.22 24.29 6.06
CA ASP A 334 -13.28 24.29 4.94
C ASP A 334 -12.02 25.14 5.23
N ASN A 335 -11.66 25.27 6.51
CA ASN A 335 -10.50 26.07 6.91
C ASN A 335 -9.24 25.22 6.94
N LYS A 336 -8.09 25.86 6.68
CA LYS A 336 -6.77 25.24 6.87
C LYS A 336 -6.13 25.80 8.11
N TYR A 337 -5.54 24.92 8.91
CA TYR A 337 -4.82 25.29 10.11
C TYR A 337 -3.38 24.79 10.05
N LEU A 338 -2.47 25.53 10.68
CA LEU A 338 -1.07 25.14 10.87
C LEU A 338 -0.67 25.26 12.33
N MET A 339 0.44 24.59 12.67
CA MET A 339 1.12 24.74 13.94
C MET A 339 2.37 25.59 13.74
N SER A 340 2.65 26.46 14.70
CA SER A 340 3.90 27.18 14.81
C SER A 340 4.56 26.83 16.14
N TYR A 341 5.90 26.80 16.16
CA TYR A 341 6.66 26.60 17.39
C TYR A 341 6.46 27.81 18.32
N GLU A 342 6.36 27.58 19.64
CA GLU A 342 6.09 28.60 20.68
C GLU A 342 4.70 29.27 20.63
N ASP A 343 3.89 28.97 19.61
CA ASP A 343 2.52 29.48 19.50
C ASP A 343 1.49 28.36 19.71
N GLY A 344 1.21 28.06 20.98
CA GLY A 344 0.26 27.01 21.33
C GLY A 344 0.80 25.59 21.33
N LEU A 345 2.05 25.38 20.92
CA LEU A 345 2.72 24.10 20.89
C LEU A 345 3.81 24.05 21.95
N TYR A 346 3.77 23.03 22.82
CA TYR A 346 4.68 22.86 23.94
C TYR A 346 5.14 21.40 24.05
N VAL A 347 6.41 21.19 24.40
CA VAL A 347 6.93 19.87 24.77
C VAL A 347 6.98 19.78 26.30
N GLU A 348 6.08 19.00 26.91
CA GLU A 348 5.93 18.98 28.38
C GLU A 348 7.20 18.52 29.12
N ASN A 349 8.00 17.67 28.48
CA ASN A 349 9.25 17.14 29.01
C ASN A 349 10.51 17.73 28.34
N GLU A 350 10.43 18.92 27.73
CA GLU A 350 11.52 19.56 26.98
C GLU A 350 12.86 19.53 27.72
N TYR A 351 12.89 20.02 28.96
CA TYR A 351 14.09 20.09 29.81
C TYR A 351 14.75 18.74 30.12
N GLN A 352 14.05 17.62 29.90
CA GLN A 352 14.55 16.28 30.19
C GLN A 352 15.17 15.60 28.96
N ILE A 353 14.73 15.98 27.75
CA ILE A 353 15.03 15.22 26.54
C ILE A 353 15.64 16.06 25.40
N MET A 354 15.61 17.40 25.49
CA MET A 354 16.09 18.30 24.44
C MET A 354 17.29 19.13 24.91
N LYS A 355 18.22 19.41 23.98
CA LYS A 355 19.39 20.25 24.21
C LYS A 355 18.96 21.69 24.49
N SER A 356 19.20 22.16 25.71
CA SER A 356 18.80 23.50 26.15
C SER A 356 19.56 24.65 25.46
N GLU A 357 20.77 24.38 24.96
CA GLU A 357 21.67 25.35 24.33
C GLU A 357 21.42 25.53 22.83
N ALA A 358 20.55 24.70 22.23
CA ALA A 358 20.23 24.74 20.82
C ALA A 358 18.98 25.58 20.56
N TYR A 359 19.07 26.54 19.63
CA TYR A 359 17.89 27.21 19.09
C TYR A 359 17.32 26.38 17.94
N PRO A 360 16.01 26.08 17.96
CA PRO A 360 15.39 25.36 16.85
C PRO A 360 15.49 26.22 15.58
N ARG A 361 15.78 25.56 14.46
CA ARG A 361 15.72 26.18 13.14
C ARG A 361 14.29 26.68 12.92
N TYR A 362 14.13 27.95 12.55
CA TYR A 362 12.81 28.42 12.16
C TYR A 362 12.46 27.77 10.81
N SER A 363 11.57 26.77 10.84
CA SER A 363 11.16 26.03 9.65
C SER A 363 9.74 26.44 9.28
N PHE A 364 9.60 27.25 8.22
CA PHE A 364 8.29 27.46 7.61
C PHE A 364 7.83 26.19 6.88
N SER A 365 6.56 25.84 7.07
CA SER A 365 5.91 24.84 6.21
C SER A 365 5.71 25.43 4.83
N ASP A 366 5.91 24.61 3.79
CA ASP A 366 5.67 25.02 2.40
C ASP A 366 4.16 25.16 2.17
N LEU A 367 3.67 26.40 2.26
CA LEU A 367 2.26 26.75 2.07
C LEU A 367 1.78 26.43 0.65
N ASP A 368 2.68 26.49 -0.33
CA ASP A 368 2.40 26.30 -1.77
C ASP A 368 2.61 24.87 -2.25
N ALA A 369 2.96 23.94 -1.35
CA ALA A 369 3.13 22.54 -1.67
C ALA A 369 1.89 21.97 -2.40
N GLU A 370 2.10 21.20 -3.47
CA GLU A 370 1.00 20.67 -4.30
C GLU A 370 -0.02 19.84 -3.51
N ILE A 371 0.43 19.15 -2.45
CA ILE A 371 -0.46 18.40 -1.55
C ILE A 371 -1.44 19.32 -0.82
N ASN A 372 -0.97 20.49 -0.40
CA ASN A 372 -1.77 21.51 0.27
C ASN A 372 -2.74 22.22 -0.68
N LYS A 373 -2.67 22.01 -1.99
CA LYS A 373 -3.63 22.55 -2.97
C LYS A 373 -4.82 21.62 -3.24
N ARG A 374 -4.76 20.36 -2.81
CA ARG A 374 -5.77 19.33 -3.14
C ARG A 374 -7.08 19.52 -2.38
N ASP A 375 -6.99 19.51 -1.06
CA ASP A 375 -8.12 19.60 -0.16
C ASP A 375 -8.24 21.00 0.41
N LYS A 376 -9.48 21.45 0.66
CA LYS A 376 -9.74 22.80 1.19
C LYS A 376 -9.63 22.86 2.70
N ASN A 377 -9.87 21.75 3.38
CA ASN A 377 -9.95 21.65 4.84
C ASN A 377 -8.76 20.90 5.47
N VAL A 378 -7.77 20.48 4.67
CA VAL A 378 -6.60 19.73 5.14
C VAL A 378 -5.32 20.50 4.85
N PHE A 379 -4.41 20.50 5.82
CA PHE A 379 -3.07 21.07 5.70
C PHE A 379 -2.01 20.09 6.19
N TYR A 380 -0.98 19.89 5.39
CA TYR A 380 0.21 19.12 5.67
C TYR A 380 1.36 20.08 5.98
N GLY A 381 2.01 19.88 7.12
CA GLY A 381 3.07 20.75 7.57
C GLY A 381 4.12 20.03 8.41
N LYS A 382 5.14 20.78 8.77
CA LYS A 382 6.19 20.34 9.69
C LYS A 382 6.53 21.46 10.68
N VAL A 383 6.91 21.06 11.88
CA VAL A 383 7.44 21.96 12.91
C VAL A 383 8.82 21.49 13.33
N SER A 384 9.74 22.43 13.52
CA SER A 384 11.07 22.14 14.06
C SER A 384 11.08 22.33 15.57
N LEU A 385 11.49 21.28 16.29
CA LEU A 385 11.75 21.28 17.72
C LEU A 385 13.26 21.22 17.95
N LYS A 386 13.68 21.46 19.19
CA LYS A 386 15.09 21.35 19.58
C LYS A 386 15.63 19.93 19.34
N PRO A 387 16.94 19.79 19.05
CA PRO A 387 17.58 18.49 18.93
C PRO A 387 17.52 17.72 20.25
N LEU A 388 17.44 16.39 20.14
CA LEU A 388 17.42 15.51 21.30
C LEU A 388 18.78 15.47 21.99
N GLU A 389 18.76 15.41 23.32
CA GLU A 389 19.96 15.19 24.14
C GLU A 389 20.47 13.76 23.92
N GLU A 390 19.59 12.79 24.16
CA GLU A 390 19.84 11.35 24.07
C GLU A 390 19.50 10.78 22.68
N ASP A 391 19.95 9.55 22.41
CA ASP A 391 19.71 8.89 21.11
C ASP A 391 18.26 8.42 20.93
N GLU A 392 17.54 8.12 22.01
CA GLU A 392 16.13 7.73 22.00
C GLU A 392 15.35 8.51 23.06
N ALA A 393 14.20 9.05 22.68
CA ALA A 393 13.33 9.76 23.60
C ALA A 393 11.84 9.64 23.20
N VAL A 394 10.96 9.91 24.16
CA VAL A 394 9.52 10.07 23.90
C VAL A 394 9.16 11.54 24.11
N ILE A 395 8.77 12.22 23.04
CA ILE A 395 8.39 13.63 23.04
C ILE A 395 6.93 13.74 23.47
N LYS A 396 6.67 14.41 24.59
CA LYS A 396 5.31 14.68 25.07
C LYS A 396 4.82 16.01 24.52
N LEU A 397 4.24 15.95 23.33
CA LEU A 397 3.78 17.13 22.60
C LEU A 397 2.36 17.49 23.04
N LYS A 398 2.18 18.74 23.48
CA LYS A 398 0.88 19.32 23.82
C LYS A 398 0.59 20.52 22.93
N ILE A 399 -0.57 20.52 22.30
CA ILE A 399 -1.03 21.62 21.46
C ILE A 399 -2.32 22.19 22.08
N THR A 400 -2.39 23.51 22.20
CA THR A 400 -3.54 24.23 22.78
C THR A 400 -4.23 25.16 21.80
N GLN A 401 -3.56 25.53 20.72
CA GLN A 401 -4.12 26.34 19.63
C GLN A 401 -3.42 26.04 18.31
N VAL A 402 -4.15 26.29 17.22
CA VAL A 402 -3.64 26.24 15.85
C VAL A 402 -4.06 27.50 15.10
N GLN A 403 -3.22 27.95 14.17
CA GLN A 403 -3.41 29.19 13.40
C GLN A 403 -4.10 28.90 12.07
N GLU A 404 -5.14 29.66 11.74
CA GLU A 404 -5.89 29.62 10.48
C GLU A 404 -5.12 30.34 9.37
N LEU A 405 -5.04 29.69 8.21
CA LEU A 405 -4.48 30.23 6.98
C LEU A 405 -5.53 30.99 6.17
N VAL A 406 -5.16 32.15 5.62
CA VAL A 406 -6.04 32.91 4.73
C VAL A 406 -5.98 32.34 3.32
N ALA A 407 -7.15 32.13 2.70
CA ALA A 407 -7.24 31.60 1.33
C ALA A 407 -6.97 32.65 0.23
N ASP A 408 -6.89 33.94 0.58
CA ASP A 408 -6.80 35.07 -0.34
C ASP A 408 -5.84 36.15 0.19
N ASN A 409 -4.82 36.51 -0.58
CA ASN A 409 -3.73 37.42 -0.17
C ASN A 409 -4.20 38.83 0.22
N ASN A 410 -5.43 39.20 -0.14
CA ASN A 410 -6.01 40.52 0.15
C ASN A 410 -6.55 40.67 1.59
N GLU A 411 -6.71 39.58 2.36
CA GLU A 411 -7.17 39.61 3.77
C GLU A 411 -6.04 39.41 4.80
N ALA A 412 -4.79 39.23 4.35
CA ALA A 412 -3.64 39.00 5.22
C ALA A 412 -3.20 40.33 5.86
N GLY A 413 -3.21 40.40 7.20
CA GLY A 413 -2.74 41.58 7.95
C GLY A 413 -1.22 41.70 8.06
N MET A 414 -0.48 40.68 7.58
CA MET A 414 0.98 40.62 7.48
C MET A 414 1.35 39.79 6.25
N GLU A 415 2.54 40.03 5.68
CA GLU A 415 3.14 39.33 4.52
C GLU A 415 3.12 37.78 4.57
N MET A 416 2.85 37.20 5.73
CA MET A 416 2.87 35.74 5.99
C MET A 416 1.53 35.00 5.77
N GLY A 417 0.47 35.66 5.28
CA GLY A 417 -0.78 34.97 4.93
C GLY A 417 -1.62 34.46 6.12
N PHE A 418 -1.42 35.02 7.32
CA PHE A 418 -2.17 34.66 8.53
C PHE A 418 -3.39 35.56 8.76
N ARG A 419 -4.46 34.98 9.31
CA ARG A 419 -5.61 35.75 9.80
C ARG A 419 -5.30 36.33 11.17
N THR A 420 -5.36 37.66 11.32
CA THR A 420 -4.99 38.42 12.53
C THR A 420 -5.73 37.98 13.81
N ASN A 421 -6.90 37.32 13.68
CA ASN A 421 -7.68 36.72 14.78
C ASN A 421 -8.11 35.27 14.50
N GLY A 422 -7.44 34.57 13.59
CA GLY A 422 -7.81 33.24 13.13
C GLY A 422 -7.18 32.13 13.97
N TYR A 423 -7.44 32.08 15.27
CA TYR A 423 -6.94 30.99 16.12
C TYR A 423 -8.06 30.03 16.48
N LYS A 424 -7.75 28.73 16.42
CA LYS A 424 -8.62 27.68 16.92
C LYS A 424 -8.00 27.05 18.16
N SER A 425 -8.62 27.29 19.32
CA SER A 425 -8.19 26.67 20.58
C SER A 425 -8.72 25.24 20.72
N GLY A 426 -7.94 24.39 21.40
CA GLY A 426 -8.31 23.02 21.73
C GLY A 426 -7.30 22.41 22.68
N GLU A 427 -7.34 21.08 22.84
CA GLU A 427 -6.32 20.35 23.59
C GLU A 427 -6.01 19.05 22.87
N TRP A 428 -4.81 18.94 22.33
CA TRP A 428 -4.28 17.74 21.69
C TRP A 428 -2.99 17.33 22.38
N LYS A 429 -2.83 16.03 22.64
CA LYS A 429 -1.67 15.47 23.33
C LYS A 429 -1.16 14.26 22.59
N PHE A 430 0.15 14.18 22.42
CA PHE A 430 0.83 13.09 21.74
C PHE A 430 2.06 12.65 22.51
N GLU A 431 2.32 11.35 22.51
CA GLU A 431 3.59 10.77 22.96
C GLU A 431 4.30 10.21 21.73
N ILE A 432 5.24 10.97 21.20
CA ILE A 432 5.91 10.68 19.93
C ILE A 432 7.26 10.02 20.24
N PRO A 433 7.43 8.71 19.98
CA PRO A 433 8.75 8.09 20.05
C PRO A 433 9.63 8.67 18.94
N ALA A 434 10.87 9.00 19.27
CA ALA A 434 11.85 9.52 18.34
C ALA A 434 13.23 8.90 18.61
N THR A 435 13.91 8.50 17.53
CA THR A 435 15.31 8.09 17.57
C THR A 435 16.14 9.08 16.76
N LYS A 436 17.21 9.58 17.37
CA LYS A 436 18.15 10.51 16.79
C LYS A 436 19.05 9.80 15.77
N GLN A 437 19.14 10.36 14.57
CA GLN A 437 20.00 9.90 13.50
C GLN A 437 21.43 10.42 13.70
N PRO A 438 22.46 9.65 13.28
CA PRO A 438 23.84 10.05 13.43
C PRO A 438 24.19 11.24 12.52
N SER A 439 24.96 12.19 13.05
CA SER A 439 25.51 13.32 12.30
C SER A 439 27.02 13.17 12.14
N THR A 440 27.57 13.73 11.06
CA THR A 440 29.03 13.80 10.88
C THR A 440 29.53 15.14 11.40
N GLU A 441 30.47 15.11 12.35
CA GLU A 441 31.11 16.33 12.87
C GLU A 441 32.57 16.41 12.43
N ILE A 442 32.96 17.55 11.88
CA ILE A 442 34.31 17.83 11.40
C ILE A 442 34.82 19.06 12.13
N VAL A 443 35.91 18.89 12.88
CA VAL A 443 36.57 20.00 13.57
C VAL A 443 37.36 20.80 12.55
N LEU A 444 37.12 22.12 12.53
CA LEU A 444 37.83 23.07 11.68
C LEU A 444 38.88 23.81 12.52
N THR A 445 40.00 24.17 11.89
CA THR A 445 41.11 24.88 12.58
C THR A 445 41.58 26.11 11.84
N GLU A 446 41.00 26.36 10.68
CA GLU A 446 41.34 27.45 9.79
C GLU A 446 40.83 28.79 10.34
N GLN A 447 41.58 29.84 10.03
CA GLN A 447 41.24 31.20 10.40
C GLN A 447 41.31 32.10 9.18
N THR A 448 40.45 33.10 9.15
CA THR A 448 40.47 34.18 8.16
C THR A 448 40.39 35.53 8.86
N VAL A 449 40.60 36.61 8.12
CA VAL A 449 40.53 37.98 8.63
C VAL A 449 39.58 38.75 7.74
N ILE A 450 38.48 39.23 8.31
CA ILE A 450 37.52 40.09 7.64
C ILE A 450 37.71 41.50 8.17
N GLU A 451 38.09 42.44 7.31
CA GLU A 451 38.12 43.86 7.69
C GLU A 451 39.02 44.16 8.93
N GLY A 452 40.07 43.35 9.12
CA GLY A 452 41.02 43.42 10.25
C GLY A 452 40.62 42.61 11.48
N ILE A 453 39.45 41.96 11.49
CA ILE A 453 38.93 41.18 12.61
C ILE A 453 39.12 39.67 12.32
N PRO A 454 39.82 38.92 13.19
CA PRO A 454 39.98 37.48 13.04
C PRO A 454 38.66 36.71 13.19
N ILE A 455 38.41 35.80 12.26
CA ILE A 455 37.33 34.81 12.30
C ILE A 455 37.96 33.41 12.38
N ARG A 456 37.50 32.59 13.31
CA ARG A 456 37.96 31.20 13.49
C ARG A 456 36.83 30.26 13.15
N LEU A 457 37.07 29.32 12.25
CA LEU A 457 36.14 28.22 12.03
C LEU A 457 36.35 27.16 13.11
N GLU A 458 35.25 26.61 13.63
CA GLU A 458 35.32 25.69 14.77
C GLU A 458 34.84 24.30 14.40
N LYS A 459 33.67 24.21 13.76
CA LYS A 459 33.05 22.92 13.47
C LYS A 459 32.10 23.00 12.28
N LEU A 460 32.12 21.97 11.45
CA LEU A 460 31.08 21.67 10.47
C LEU A 460 30.33 20.43 10.93
N THR A 461 29.01 20.54 11.12
CA THR A 461 28.12 19.42 11.44
C THR A 461 27.23 19.15 10.24
N ILE A 462 27.29 17.94 9.68
CA ILE A 462 26.42 17.50 8.58
C ILE A 462 25.43 16.49 9.17
N ALA A 463 24.19 16.92 9.32
CA ALA A 463 23.10 16.11 9.85
C ALA A 463 22.04 15.86 8.75
N PRO A 464 21.22 14.81 8.88
CA PRO A 464 20.15 14.51 7.92
C PRO A 464 19.25 15.69 7.55
N THR A 465 18.93 16.57 8.50
CA THR A 465 18.00 17.68 8.29
C THR A 465 18.66 19.02 7.99
N ALA A 466 19.95 19.18 8.28
CA ALA A 466 20.67 20.44 8.08
C ALA A 466 22.19 20.27 8.09
N THR A 467 22.88 21.20 7.45
CA THR A 467 24.32 21.40 7.63
C THR A 467 24.55 22.65 8.48
N ILE A 468 25.42 22.58 9.48
CA ILE A 468 25.68 23.70 10.41
C ILE A 468 27.16 24.05 10.39
N LEU A 469 27.47 25.32 10.14
CA LEU A 469 28.81 25.86 10.28
C LEU A 469 28.90 26.70 11.55
N GLN A 470 29.77 26.29 12.47
CA GLN A 470 30.09 27.03 13.68
C GLN A 470 31.41 27.78 13.52
N TYR A 471 31.39 29.07 13.86
CA TYR A 471 32.55 29.94 13.79
C TYR A 471 32.56 30.96 14.94
N GLY A 472 33.76 31.39 15.33
CA GLY A 472 34.00 32.42 16.32
C GLY A 472 34.43 33.73 15.67
N ILE A 473 33.90 34.84 16.17
CA ILE A 473 34.35 36.20 15.86
C ILE A 473 35.10 36.74 17.08
N ARG A 474 36.32 37.25 16.89
CA ARG A 474 37.11 37.80 18.00
C ARG A 474 36.59 39.17 18.45
N GLU A 475 36.41 39.35 19.76
CA GLU A 475 35.90 40.58 20.39
C GLU A 475 36.98 41.46 21.06
N VAL A 476 38.26 41.31 20.67
CA VAL A 476 39.35 42.06 21.31
C VAL A 476 39.68 43.31 20.48
N GLN A 477 39.45 44.50 21.08
CA GLN A 477 39.72 45.90 20.61
C GLN A 477 38.48 46.70 20.14
N LEU A 478 37.87 47.41 21.10
CA LEU A 478 36.55 48.08 21.03
C LEU A 478 36.33 49.18 19.97
N LYS A 479 37.33 49.56 19.16
CA LYS A 479 37.15 50.59 18.12
C LYS A 479 36.32 50.15 16.91
N LYS A 480 36.28 48.84 16.63
CA LYS A 480 35.54 48.25 15.52
C LYS A 480 35.19 46.82 15.89
N ARG A 481 33.92 46.44 15.76
CA ARG A 481 33.46 45.07 15.96
C ARG A 481 32.50 44.66 14.86
N ILE A 482 32.44 43.35 14.59
CA ILE A 482 31.39 42.75 13.75
C ILE A 482 30.26 42.37 14.70
N ASP A 483 29.08 42.94 14.51
CA ASP A 483 27.90 42.55 15.27
C ASP A 483 27.25 41.30 14.65
N PHE A 484 27.17 41.26 13.31
CA PHE A 484 26.60 40.16 12.53
C PHE A 484 27.42 39.89 11.27
N LEU A 485 27.60 38.61 10.96
CA LEU A 485 28.22 38.12 9.73
C LEU A 485 27.22 37.24 8.99
N ASN A 486 26.89 37.62 7.77
CA ASN A 486 26.03 36.86 6.88
C ASN A 486 26.89 36.08 5.89
N LEU A 487 26.65 34.77 5.88
CA LEU A 487 27.27 33.87 4.93
C LEU A 487 26.29 33.64 3.78
N GLY A 488 26.82 33.60 2.58
CA GLY A 488 26.07 33.10 1.42
C GLY A 488 26.01 31.59 1.40
N ASP A 489 25.51 31.07 0.29
CA ASP A 489 25.42 29.64 0.07
C ASP A 489 26.78 28.94 0.21
N LEU A 490 26.77 27.77 0.86
CA LEU A 490 27.95 26.94 1.04
C LEU A 490 28.21 26.12 -0.23
N GLU A 491 29.46 25.86 -0.58
CA GLU A 491 29.81 24.90 -1.64
C GLU A 491 30.57 23.72 -1.03
N VAL A 492 29.99 22.52 -1.08
CA VAL A 492 30.62 21.28 -0.60
C VAL A 492 30.82 20.35 -1.78
N ASN A 493 32.06 19.91 -2.04
CA ASN A 493 32.42 19.06 -3.18
C ASN A 493 31.92 19.59 -4.55
N GLY A 494 31.86 20.90 -4.73
CA GLY A 494 31.32 21.51 -5.96
C GLY A 494 29.79 21.66 -6.00
N LYS A 495 29.08 21.20 -4.97
CA LYS A 495 27.62 21.31 -4.86
C LYS A 495 27.23 22.48 -3.98
N LYS A 496 26.29 23.27 -4.47
CA LYS A 496 25.71 24.41 -3.76
C LYS A 496 24.72 23.92 -2.70
N VAL A 497 24.93 24.31 -1.45
CA VAL A 497 24.09 23.99 -0.28
C VAL A 497 23.53 25.32 0.23
N LYS A 498 22.20 25.47 0.16
CA LYS A 498 21.58 26.78 0.37
C LYS A 498 21.66 27.21 1.82
N VAL A 499 21.91 28.50 2.06
CA VAL A 499 21.85 29.08 3.40
C VAL A 499 20.40 29.34 3.83
N ASP A 500 20.14 29.21 5.12
CA ASP A 500 18.88 29.69 5.69
C ASP A 500 18.87 31.22 5.76
N GLN A 501 17.88 31.86 5.13
CA GLN A 501 17.83 33.32 4.91
C GLN A 501 17.74 34.12 6.22
N TYR A 502 17.26 33.50 7.31
CA TYR A 502 17.27 34.08 8.65
C TYR A 502 18.51 33.59 9.41
N GLY A 503 19.68 34.10 8.99
CA GLY A 503 21.00 33.57 9.32
C GLY A 503 21.55 33.84 10.72
N SER A 504 22.60 33.08 11.06
CA SER A 504 23.57 33.23 12.15
C SER A 504 23.00 33.47 13.55
N VAL A 505 22.59 32.40 14.25
CA VAL A 505 22.12 32.50 15.65
C VAL A 505 23.33 32.57 16.60
N PHE A 506 23.26 33.50 17.56
CA PHE A 506 24.24 33.60 18.66
C PHE A 506 24.21 32.31 19.49
N SER A 507 25.35 31.62 19.59
CA SER A 507 25.46 30.48 20.50
C SER A 507 25.78 30.99 21.90
N HIS A 508 24.96 30.61 22.89
CA HIS A 508 25.18 30.98 24.31
C HIS A 508 26.37 30.24 24.94
N THR A 509 27.05 29.36 24.19
CA THR A 509 28.23 28.62 24.65
C THR A 509 29.49 29.47 24.53
N GLN A 510 29.67 30.43 25.44
CA GLN A 510 30.95 31.14 25.56
C GLN A 510 31.99 30.24 26.23
N GLN A 511 32.82 29.57 25.43
CA GLN A 511 33.99 28.83 25.93
C GLN A 511 35.21 29.74 26.13
N ASP A 512 35.27 30.89 25.45
CA ASP A 512 36.40 31.82 25.45
C ASP A 512 35.88 33.26 25.56
N MET A 513 36.34 34.02 26.56
CA MET A 513 35.87 35.41 26.77
C MET A 513 36.27 36.36 25.64
N ASP A 514 37.29 36.00 24.85
CA ASP A 514 37.78 36.84 23.75
C ASP A 514 37.06 36.54 22.41
N TRP A 515 36.23 35.49 22.36
CA TRP A 515 35.58 35.04 21.12
C TRP A 515 34.07 34.83 21.32
N ARG A 516 33.31 35.32 20.36
CA ARG A 516 31.87 35.12 20.30
C ARG A 516 31.53 34.08 19.24
N THR A 517 30.84 33.02 19.64
CA THR A 517 30.50 31.89 18.77
C THR A 517 29.14 32.09 18.09
N TYR A 518 29.11 31.85 16.80
CA TYR A 518 27.93 31.91 15.94
C TYR A 518 27.74 30.59 15.20
N GLN A 519 26.49 30.30 14.84
CA GLN A 519 26.14 29.15 14.03
C GLN A 519 25.25 29.57 12.86
N THR A 520 25.66 29.23 11.65
CA THR A 520 24.84 29.41 10.44
C THR A 520 24.38 28.04 9.94
N GLN A 521 23.10 27.95 9.59
CA GLN A 521 22.48 26.72 9.13
C GLN A 521 22.24 26.77 7.62
N PHE A 522 22.35 25.60 7.00
CA PHE A 522 22.21 25.38 5.58
C PHE A 522 21.34 24.15 5.33
N ASP A 523 20.91 23.96 4.09
CA ASP A 523 20.32 22.71 3.64
C ASP A 523 21.24 21.50 3.95
N SER A 524 20.63 20.34 4.06
CA SER A 524 21.36 19.11 4.36
C SER A 524 22.28 18.70 3.20
N PHE A 525 23.56 18.46 3.50
CA PHE A 525 24.53 17.79 2.63
C PHE A 525 24.74 16.32 3.04
N PHE A 526 23.76 15.71 3.71
CA PHE A 526 23.90 14.35 4.22
C PHE A 526 24.05 13.30 3.11
N GLY A 527 24.84 12.25 3.38
CA GLY A 527 24.98 11.08 2.51
C GLY A 527 26.27 11.04 1.66
N GLU A 528 27.04 12.12 1.59
CA GLU A 528 28.33 12.16 0.90
C GLU A 528 29.45 12.65 1.84
N GLU A 529 30.65 12.09 1.68
CA GLU A 529 31.81 12.50 2.47
C GLU A 529 32.33 13.84 1.94
N PRO A 530 32.44 14.88 2.78
CA PRO A 530 32.87 16.20 2.35
C PRO A 530 34.41 16.25 2.22
N GLU A 531 34.92 16.53 1.03
CA GLU A 531 36.36 16.64 0.71
C GLU A 531 36.80 18.10 0.58
N GLU A 532 35.93 18.96 0.04
CA GLU A 532 36.20 20.38 -0.18
C GLU A 532 35.02 21.22 0.32
N LEU A 533 35.35 22.29 1.03
CA LEU A 533 34.40 23.29 1.54
C LEU A 533 34.77 24.67 0.99
N LYS A 534 33.81 25.40 0.42
CA LYS A 534 33.93 26.83 0.17
C LYS A 534 32.87 27.60 0.93
N ILE A 535 33.32 28.63 1.63
CA ILE A 535 32.50 29.52 2.42
C ILE A 535 32.49 30.88 1.73
N HIS A 536 31.31 31.35 1.39
CA HIS A 536 31.07 32.65 0.78
C HIS A 536 30.67 33.63 1.87
N PHE A 537 31.46 34.68 2.09
CA PHE A 537 31.08 35.77 2.98
C PHE A 537 30.35 36.83 2.16
N GLU A 538 29.09 37.14 2.50
CA GLU A 538 28.25 38.06 1.72
C GLU A 538 28.25 39.46 2.31
N THR A 539 27.86 39.61 3.57
CA THR A 539 27.80 40.91 4.23
C THR A 539 28.27 40.82 5.68
N ALA A 540 28.85 41.90 6.17
CA ALA A 540 29.15 42.06 7.59
C ALA A 540 28.62 43.41 8.09
N TYR A 541 27.95 43.38 9.24
CA TYR A 541 27.47 44.55 9.93
C TYR A 541 28.42 44.92 11.06
N PHE A 542 28.93 46.14 11.02
CA PHE A 542 29.94 46.63 11.94
C PHE A 542 29.38 47.72 12.85
N THR A 543 29.86 47.74 14.08
CA THR A 543 29.83 48.92 14.95
C THR A 543 31.23 49.49 15.04
N PHE A 544 31.37 50.79 14.78
CA PHE A 544 32.59 51.55 14.98
C PHE A 544 32.43 52.43 16.21
N GLU A 545 33.40 52.39 17.12
CA GLU A 545 33.50 53.34 18.23
C GLU A 545 34.40 54.49 17.79
N ASP A 546 33.78 55.65 17.55
CA ASP A 546 34.44 56.88 17.13
C ASP A 546 33.74 58.06 17.80
N HIS A 547 34.46 58.77 18.66
CA HIS A 547 33.89 59.77 19.54
C HIS A 547 34.04 61.16 18.92
N LYS A 548 32.91 61.85 18.73
CA LYS A 548 32.89 63.26 18.33
C LYS A 548 31.91 64.04 19.18
N SER A 549 32.36 65.19 19.65
CA SER A 549 31.52 66.15 20.35
C SER A 549 31.24 67.37 19.46
N VAL A 550 29.99 67.83 19.47
CA VAL A 550 29.53 69.01 18.74
C VAL A 550 28.78 69.90 19.72
N GLU A 551 29.19 71.16 19.82
CA GLU A 551 28.48 72.17 20.62
C GLU A 551 27.15 72.54 19.93
N LEU A 552 26.08 72.62 20.71
CA LEU A 552 24.75 73.03 20.27
C LEU A 552 24.46 74.43 20.81
N ASP A 553 24.26 75.39 19.91
CA ASP A 553 23.97 76.77 20.27
C ASP A 553 22.53 77.15 19.86
N VAL A 554 21.62 77.22 20.83
CA VAL A 554 20.20 77.56 20.58
C VAL A 554 20.00 78.99 20.07
N ASP A 555 20.98 79.88 20.23
CA ASP A 555 20.89 81.28 19.82
C ASP A 555 21.39 81.50 18.37
N GLN A 556 22.00 80.49 17.75
CA GLN A 556 22.49 80.56 16.37
C GLN A 556 21.40 80.21 15.34
N PRO A 557 21.44 80.83 14.14
CA PRO A 557 20.51 80.51 13.07
C PRO A 557 20.68 79.05 12.63
N LEU A 558 19.56 78.33 12.54
CA LEU A 558 19.48 76.97 12.00
C LEU A 558 19.30 76.99 10.47
N PRO A 559 19.77 75.96 9.74
CA PRO A 559 20.45 74.77 10.26
C PRO A 559 21.91 74.99 10.66
N GLN A 560 22.35 74.31 11.72
CA GLN A 560 23.76 74.22 12.11
C GLN A 560 24.37 72.96 11.50
N THR A 561 25.53 73.04 10.86
CA THR A 561 26.11 71.89 10.13
C THR A 561 27.52 71.55 10.57
N PHE A 562 27.85 70.26 10.56
CA PHE A 562 29.18 69.76 10.90
C PHE A 562 29.55 68.52 10.07
N GLU A 563 30.85 68.32 9.85
CA GLU A 563 31.36 67.17 9.08
C GLU A 563 31.68 65.99 10.00
N TYR A 564 31.18 64.78 9.72
CA TYR A 564 31.54 63.57 10.47
C TYR A 564 31.57 62.35 9.56
N ALA A 565 32.60 61.52 9.70
CA ALA A 565 32.81 60.32 8.89
C ALA A 565 32.65 60.55 7.36
N GLY A 566 33.07 61.73 6.87
CA GLY A 566 32.99 62.10 5.45
C GLY A 566 31.61 62.57 4.97
N SER A 567 30.66 62.77 5.88
CA SER A 567 29.30 63.23 5.61
C SER A 567 29.03 64.56 6.32
N LYS A 568 28.29 65.45 5.66
CA LYS A 568 27.80 66.69 6.26
C LYS A 568 26.47 66.44 6.98
N ILE A 569 26.46 66.59 8.29
CA ILE A 569 25.26 66.42 9.13
C ILE A 569 24.69 67.79 9.48
N SER A 570 23.36 67.87 9.51
CA SER A 570 22.61 69.09 9.81
C SER A 570 21.79 68.94 11.09
N ILE A 571 21.80 69.97 11.92
CA ILE A 571 20.84 70.17 13.00
C ILE A 571 19.84 71.19 12.46
N ASP A 572 18.65 70.71 12.12
CA ASP A 572 17.65 71.51 11.40
C ASP A 572 16.75 72.29 12.35
N GLU A 573 16.46 71.71 13.51
CA GLU A 573 15.50 72.24 14.46
C GLU A 573 15.95 71.99 15.90
N ILE A 574 15.78 73.00 16.77
CA ILE A 574 15.91 72.90 18.22
C ILE A 574 14.73 73.64 18.85
N GLU A 575 13.73 72.90 19.32
CA GLU A 575 12.55 73.46 19.99
C GLU A 575 12.63 73.22 21.49
N VAL A 576 13.07 74.24 22.23
CA VAL A 576 13.10 74.20 23.71
C VAL A 576 11.67 74.28 24.24
N GLY A 577 11.23 73.24 24.95
CA GLY A 577 9.85 73.11 25.41
C GLY A 577 9.65 72.00 26.46
N GLN A 578 8.44 71.43 26.49
CA GLN A 578 8.07 70.29 27.34
C GLN A 578 7.45 69.17 26.48
N PRO A 579 8.21 68.17 25.99
CA PRO A 579 9.66 68.03 26.06
C PRO A 579 10.39 68.96 25.08
N THR A 580 11.73 69.01 25.17
CA THR A 580 12.56 69.68 24.15
C THR A 580 12.84 68.74 22.99
N SER A 581 12.73 69.22 21.75
CA SER A 581 12.94 68.45 20.51
C SER A 581 14.18 68.93 19.77
N VAL A 582 14.99 68.00 19.27
CA VAL A 582 16.13 68.28 18.39
C VAL A 582 16.03 67.41 17.14
N VAL A 583 16.02 68.04 15.96
CA VAL A 583 15.95 67.35 14.68
C VAL A 583 17.32 67.38 14.00
N ILE A 584 17.85 66.19 13.74
CA ILE A 584 19.13 65.99 13.06
C ILE A 584 18.84 65.31 11.72
N SER A 585 19.35 65.86 10.62
CA SER A 585 19.23 65.25 9.31
C SER A 585 20.56 64.98 8.62
N ASN A 586 20.53 63.97 7.77
CA ASN A 586 21.58 63.59 6.85
C ASN A 586 20.96 62.88 5.64
N HIS A 587 20.47 63.65 4.68
CA HIS A 587 19.76 63.14 3.51
C HIS A 587 20.69 62.59 2.42
N GLU A 588 21.97 62.97 2.41
CA GLU A 588 22.94 62.48 1.43
C GLU A 588 23.41 61.07 1.82
N VAL A 589 22.86 60.05 1.16
CA VAL A 589 23.19 58.64 1.41
C VAL A 589 24.22 58.07 0.43
N ALA A 590 24.40 58.72 -0.73
CA ALA A 590 25.42 58.32 -1.71
C ALA A 590 26.82 58.50 -1.11
N ASP A 591 27.64 57.45 -1.15
CA ASP A 591 28.99 57.40 -0.59
C ASP A 591 29.08 57.62 0.94
N ARG A 592 27.94 57.62 1.65
CA ARG A 592 27.91 57.77 3.11
C ARG A 592 28.54 56.56 3.79
N ALA A 593 29.49 56.83 4.68
CA ALA A 593 30.27 55.78 5.35
C ALA A 593 29.48 54.94 6.35
N PHE A 594 28.30 55.41 6.77
CA PHE A 594 27.49 54.86 7.87
C PHE A 594 25.99 54.85 7.58
N GLU A 595 25.28 53.97 8.25
CA GLU A 595 23.84 53.73 8.13
C GLU A 595 23.07 54.42 9.24
N ALA A 596 23.58 54.31 10.48
CA ALA A 596 23.01 54.91 11.68
C ALA A 596 24.13 55.43 12.58
N LEU A 597 23.86 56.51 13.30
CA LEU A 597 24.77 57.09 14.30
C LEU A 597 24.38 56.63 15.70
N HIS A 598 25.39 56.39 16.54
CA HIS A 598 25.21 56.23 17.98
C HIS A 598 25.45 57.59 18.60
N LEU A 599 24.39 58.24 19.07
CA LEU A 599 24.48 59.60 19.56
C LEU A 599 23.64 59.82 20.82
N ASN A 600 23.93 60.91 21.50
CA ASN A 600 23.21 61.36 22.68
C ASN A 600 23.36 62.88 22.83
N ILE A 601 22.40 63.51 23.51
CA ILE A 601 22.39 64.96 23.72
C ILE A 601 22.42 65.24 25.23
N PHE A 602 23.31 66.15 25.61
CA PHE A 602 23.46 66.63 26.97
C PHE A 602 22.96 68.07 27.10
N GLY A 603 22.23 68.32 28.18
CA GLY A 603 21.79 69.66 28.58
C GLY A 603 22.82 70.39 29.45
N GLU A 604 22.38 71.41 30.17
CA GLU A 604 23.25 72.25 31.03
C GLU A 604 23.90 71.51 32.21
N ASN A 605 23.23 70.48 32.74
CA ASN A 605 23.83 69.55 33.71
C ASN A 605 24.52 68.41 32.94
N GLU A 606 25.82 68.55 32.67
CA GLU A 606 26.63 67.65 31.83
C GLU A 606 26.75 66.18 32.33
N HIS A 607 26.01 65.78 33.36
CA HIS A 607 26.17 64.49 34.06
C HIS A 607 24.95 63.56 33.94
N GLU A 608 23.83 64.02 33.36
CA GLU A 608 22.63 63.19 33.17
C GLU A 608 22.25 63.13 31.69
N THR A 609 22.04 61.91 31.19
CA THR A 609 21.45 61.65 29.88
C THR A 609 19.96 61.96 29.94
N ILE A 610 19.47 62.87 29.09
CA ILE A 610 18.11 63.42 29.18
C ILE A 610 17.19 62.92 28.05
N SER A 611 17.71 62.15 27.09
CA SER A 611 16.90 61.63 25.98
C SER A 611 15.90 60.58 26.45
N THR A 612 14.61 60.78 26.12
CA THR A 612 13.51 59.84 26.46
C THR A 612 12.79 59.24 25.26
N GLY A 613 12.97 59.81 24.07
CA GLY A 613 12.41 59.28 22.84
C GLY A 613 13.26 59.61 21.61
N MET A 614 13.20 58.72 20.62
CA MET A 614 13.87 58.90 19.34
C MET A 614 12.93 58.41 18.24
N GLU A 615 12.53 59.32 17.36
CA GLU A 615 11.84 58.99 16.11
C GLU A 615 12.85 59.07 14.97
N GLN A 616 12.72 58.17 13.99
CA GLN A 616 13.65 58.09 12.87
C GLN A 616 12.89 58.01 11.55
N GLU A 617 13.36 58.74 10.57
CA GLU A 617 13.05 58.51 9.17
C GLU A 617 14.24 57.86 8.49
N SER A 618 13.98 56.98 7.53
CA SER A 618 15.01 56.23 6.84
C SER A 618 14.66 55.96 5.39
N VAL A 619 15.68 55.57 4.64
CA VAL A 619 15.55 55.05 3.29
C VAL A 619 16.27 53.72 3.18
N LEU A 620 15.78 52.85 2.31
CA LEU A 620 16.47 51.63 1.93
C LEU A 620 17.27 51.90 0.68
N VAL A 621 18.50 51.38 0.61
CA VAL A 621 19.35 51.50 -0.57
C VAL A 621 19.85 50.11 -0.93
N ASP A 622 19.58 49.67 -2.16
CA ASP A 622 20.07 48.37 -2.64
C ASP A 622 21.58 48.41 -2.95
N LYS A 623 22.15 47.24 -3.24
CA LYS A 623 23.57 47.13 -3.62
C LYS A 623 23.97 47.91 -4.87
N ASN A 624 22.99 48.29 -5.72
CA ASN A 624 23.19 49.05 -6.95
C ASN A 624 23.02 50.57 -6.73
N GLY A 625 22.70 51.01 -5.51
CA GLY A 625 22.48 52.41 -5.16
C GLY A 625 21.08 52.95 -5.44
N VAL A 626 20.09 52.09 -5.72
CA VAL A 626 18.69 52.48 -5.89
C VAL A 626 18.07 52.73 -4.52
N ILE A 627 17.43 53.89 -4.37
CA ILE A 627 16.81 54.33 -3.11
C ILE A 627 15.32 53.98 -3.13
N TYR A 628 14.83 53.40 -2.03
CA TYR A 628 13.45 53.03 -1.79
C TYR A 628 12.95 53.67 -0.50
N ASP A 629 11.69 54.10 -0.50
CA ASP A 629 11.00 54.61 0.67
C ASP A 629 10.32 53.43 1.41
N PRO A 630 10.79 53.03 2.60
CA PRO A 630 10.23 51.90 3.35
C PRO A 630 8.78 52.14 3.81
N TYR A 631 8.30 53.38 3.78
CA TYR A 631 6.94 53.76 4.17
C TYR A 631 5.99 53.92 2.98
N SER A 632 6.49 53.74 1.75
CA SER A 632 5.67 53.77 0.53
C SER A 632 5.02 52.40 0.28
N ASP A 633 3.70 52.37 0.10
CA ASP A 633 2.96 51.11 -0.06
C ASP A 633 2.77 50.75 -1.55
N PRO A 634 3.13 49.54 -2.04
CA PRO A 634 3.92 48.47 -1.39
C PRO A 634 5.40 48.43 -1.86
N VAL A 635 6.33 48.29 -0.91
CA VAL A 635 7.75 47.92 -1.18
C VAL A 635 7.84 46.40 -1.28
N ASP A 636 8.30 45.91 -2.43
CA ASP A 636 8.54 44.48 -2.67
C ASP A 636 9.96 44.12 -2.22
N TYR A 637 10.10 43.75 -0.94
CA TYR A 637 11.39 43.46 -0.31
C TYR A 637 12.13 42.28 -0.97
N GLU A 638 11.42 41.33 -1.56
CA GLU A 638 12.04 40.18 -2.26
C GLU A 638 12.83 40.60 -3.49
N LYS A 639 12.53 41.76 -4.08
CA LYS A 639 13.24 42.28 -5.25
C LYS A 639 14.43 43.16 -4.90
N ILE A 640 14.61 43.51 -3.62
CA ILE A 640 15.68 44.40 -3.18
C ILE A 640 16.89 43.55 -2.79
N GLU A 641 17.93 43.59 -3.62
CA GLU A 641 19.14 42.81 -3.38
C GLU A 641 19.99 43.45 -2.28
N GLU A 642 20.05 42.78 -1.12
CA GLU A 642 20.87 43.12 0.05
C GLU A 642 20.72 44.60 0.51
N PRO A 643 19.52 45.00 0.96
CA PRO A 643 19.24 46.39 1.29
C PRO A 643 20.02 46.89 2.50
N ARG A 644 20.52 48.12 2.40
CA ARG A 644 21.10 48.90 3.49
C ARG A 644 20.08 49.93 3.97
N HIS A 645 19.85 49.98 5.28
CA HIS A 645 18.91 50.90 5.89
C HIS A 645 19.64 52.15 6.39
N PHE A 646 19.43 53.28 5.72
CA PHE A 646 20.08 54.54 6.03
C PHE A 646 19.12 55.46 6.78
N VAL A 647 19.45 55.81 8.02
CA VAL A 647 18.70 56.82 8.76
C VAL A 647 18.98 58.19 8.16
N THR A 648 17.94 58.91 7.76
CA THR A 648 18.03 60.23 7.10
C THR A 648 17.63 61.35 8.03
N VAL A 649 16.68 61.12 8.94
CA VAL A 649 16.25 62.10 9.95
C VAL A 649 16.14 61.40 11.30
N GLN A 650 16.58 62.08 12.35
CA GLN A 650 16.45 61.65 13.73
C GLN A 650 15.88 62.79 14.56
N THR A 651 14.72 62.57 15.16
CA THR A 651 14.07 63.50 16.08
C THR A 651 14.26 62.97 17.49
N ILE A 652 15.02 63.70 18.30
CA ILE A 652 15.39 63.31 19.66
C ILE A 652 14.63 64.19 20.62
N THR A 653 13.88 63.58 21.54
CA THR A 653 13.17 64.28 22.60
C THR A 653 13.92 64.17 23.92
N LEU A 654 14.03 65.30 24.62
CA LEU A 654 14.69 65.43 25.91
C LEU A 654 13.65 65.68 26.99
N ASP A 655 13.65 64.84 28.03
CA ASP A 655 12.71 64.90 29.14
C ASP A 655 12.99 66.06 30.10
N GLY A 656 11.94 66.59 30.69
CA GLY A 656 12.02 67.73 31.61
C GLY A 656 11.61 69.06 30.99
N GLU A 657 11.42 70.04 31.86
CA GLU A 657 10.86 71.33 31.47
C GLU A 657 11.93 72.29 30.95
N ASN A 658 11.81 72.73 29.69
CA ASN A 658 12.69 73.74 29.07
C ASN A 658 14.18 73.38 29.12
N VAL A 659 14.52 72.10 28.91
CA VAL A 659 15.90 71.64 28.88
C VAL A 659 16.63 72.24 27.68
N VAL A 660 17.70 73.00 27.92
CA VAL A 660 18.50 73.60 26.84
C VAL A 660 19.60 72.61 26.44
N PRO A 661 19.59 72.06 25.21
CA PRO A 661 20.65 71.18 24.73
C PRO A 661 21.93 72.01 24.51
N LYS A 662 23.07 71.48 24.96
CA LYS A 662 24.38 72.15 24.85
C LYS A 662 25.41 71.35 24.06
N ARG A 663 25.28 70.03 24.04
CA ARG A 663 26.28 69.16 23.41
C ARG A 663 25.64 67.92 22.81
N LEU A 664 25.92 67.70 21.53
CA LEU A 664 25.68 66.42 20.87
C LEU A 664 26.97 65.60 20.97
N GLU A 665 26.87 64.40 21.52
CA GLU A 665 27.94 63.41 21.49
C GLU A 665 27.58 62.30 20.53
N ILE A 666 28.51 62.01 19.63
CA ILE A 666 28.49 60.82 18.78
C ILE A 666 29.52 59.87 19.38
N TYR A 667 29.10 58.66 19.72
CA TYR A 667 29.96 57.59 20.26
C TYR A 667 30.47 56.65 19.18
N GLY A 668 29.83 56.67 18.02
CA GLY A 668 30.10 55.70 16.98
C GLY A 668 29.05 55.70 15.89
N TYR A 669 29.14 54.68 15.05
CA TYR A 669 28.19 54.46 13.97
C TYR A 669 28.14 53.00 13.55
N ASN A 670 27.04 52.63 12.91
CA ASN A 670 26.92 51.34 12.26
C ASN A 670 27.23 51.43 10.77
N SER A 671 27.86 50.38 10.24
CA SER A 671 27.92 50.21 8.80
C SER A 671 27.92 48.76 8.33
N MET A 672 27.14 48.48 7.29
CA MET A 672 27.20 47.24 6.53
C MET A 672 28.26 47.36 5.44
N ARG A 673 29.02 46.28 5.24
CA ARG A 673 29.91 46.11 4.08
C ARG A 673 29.54 44.86 3.32
N TYR A 674 29.51 44.99 2.00
CA TYR A 674 29.49 43.86 1.09
C TYR A 674 30.88 43.22 1.05
N LEU A 675 30.91 41.91 1.22
CA LEU A 675 32.10 41.08 1.18
C LEU A 675 32.10 40.30 -0.14
N GLY A 676 33.29 39.98 -0.63
CA GLY A 676 33.48 39.15 -1.84
C GLY A 676 34.46 38.00 -1.60
N ASP A 677 34.84 37.79 -0.34
CA ASP A 677 35.84 36.81 0.03
C ASP A 677 35.25 35.40 -0.03
N VAL A 678 36.00 34.50 -0.65
CA VAL A 678 35.68 33.07 -0.68
C VAL A 678 36.81 32.32 -0.01
N MET A 679 36.49 31.63 1.08
CA MET A 679 37.44 30.80 1.79
C MET A 679 37.28 29.35 1.35
N LYS A 680 38.36 28.77 0.81
CA LYS A 680 38.41 27.36 0.40
C LYS A 680 39.18 26.53 1.41
N ILE A 681 38.61 25.39 1.81
CA ILE A 681 39.16 24.48 2.82
C ILE A 681 39.13 23.07 2.24
N THR A 682 40.22 22.34 2.42
CA THR A 682 40.29 20.91 2.10
C THR A 682 40.08 20.14 3.40
N LEU A 683 39.01 19.37 3.44
CA LEU A 683 38.64 18.53 4.56
C LEU A 683 39.41 17.19 4.45
N LYS A 684 39.75 16.59 5.59
CA LYS A 684 40.61 15.40 5.67
C LYS A 684 39.92 14.23 6.32
#